data_AF-A0A5J9TYZ9-F1
#
_entry.id   AF-A0A5J9TYZ9-F1
#
_cell.length_a   1.000
_cell.length_b   1.000
_cell.length_c   1.000
_cell.angle_alpha   90.00
_cell.angle_beta   90.00
_cell.angle_gamma   90.00
#
_symmetry.space_group_name_H-M   'P 1'
#
loop_
_entity.id
_entity.type
_entity.pdbx_description
1 polymer ?
#
loop_
_entity_poly.entity_id
_entity_poly.type
_entity_poly.pdbx_seq_one_letter_code
_entity_poly.pdbx_strand_id
1 'polypeptide(L)'
;MVHLWILAECIGGGRARKLSTASDSKSHFFVPCASVAAYLHSVNVEDIKLPTEEAEANNDDLIFRNQELGSLRERKNFEGRAFCFLPLPISTSIPVHVNAYFELSSNRRDIWIGNDMAGGGRIRSEWNLALLEDVVAPAYGHLLSAIAEELGPSDMFLSFWPSAVGIEPWSSMVRKLYVSIAELGLNVLYTKARGGHWVSTRQAIFPDFSFSKASELAEVLSEAGLPMVSVSKPVVDCFINAYPSVHLLNPQLLRSLLIRRKRGFRSREEAILVLEYCLSDIGDPSFSDKLQGLPLLPLANGSFATFNKRWEGERVFFTSQIEFDLLKDSVPHLVIDNSLPDNTLTKLYDIAYSARLNMYLFTCNFLLELLPRILPPEWQHANQLSWSPEQQGQPSVEWMMSLWEFLRHSCEDISIFAKWPILPLVDGKIVQLGNASNVIRDGGWSENMYSLLQKLGCFFLRSDLQIEHPQLASFVQESTAAGVLNAVQSVASNFQDIKELFVNASLAETHELRSFIFQSKWFSGNQITSSHLEIVRNLPIFESYKSRELVNLTNPRKWLKPEGVHEDLLNERFIRTESAREKSILISYFDIREPQKAEFYKDQPAVVSSIIHDVKLLIENDNSIRVALSEAPFVLAANGEWVQPSRLYDPRVTELHKLLHKETFFPSEKFVSSDVIELLASFGLKRNLGFSTFLDMARSVSLVHNSGHGDGFAHGQKLLTYLNFLEFKTSNVEDRETFHKEENRETTEIGENLEAENSGEGCNQIDQSSISLFSNFEYDIPEDEFWSEMKNISWCPVHVAPLLKGLSWFISEDNVAPPVITRPKSQMWLVS
;
A
#
# COMPACT_ATOMS: atom_id res chain seq x y z
N MET A 1 24.22 64.16 -62.62
CA MET A 1 24.29 63.01 -61.71
C MET A 1 25.75 62.81 -61.31
N VAL A 2 26.05 62.84 -60.01
CA VAL A 2 27.40 62.63 -59.46
C VAL A 2 27.48 61.20 -58.94
N HIS A 3 28.53 60.48 -59.30
CA HIS A 3 28.77 59.10 -58.87
C HIS A 3 29.81 59.07 -57.76
N LEU A 4 29.49 58.47 -56.62
CA LEU A 4 30.41 58.31 -55.51
C LEU A 4 31.09 56.94 -55.56
N TRP A 5 32.42 56.95 -55.49
CA TRP A 5 33.26 55.76 -55.53
C TRP A 5 34.28 55.80 -54.40
N ILE A 6 34.53 54.65 -53.78
CA ILE A 6 35.71 54.44 -52.92
C ILE A 6 36.69 53.59 -53.70
N LEU A 7 37.95 54.02 -53.72
CA LEU A 7 39.03 53.30 -54.38
C LEU A 7 40.11 52.91 -53.36
N ALA A 8 40.65 51.71 -53.52
CA ALA A 8 41.84 51.28 -52.81
C ALA A 8 42.89 50.83 -53.83
N GLU A 9 44.12 51.28 -53.64
CA GLU A 9 45.24 50.94 -54.50
C GLU A 9 46.30 50.20 -53.70
N CYS A 10 46.91 49.20 -54.31
CA CYS A 10 48.04 48.46 -53.73
C CYS A 10 49.16 48.36 -54.76
N ILE A 11 50.40 48.47 -54.27
CA ILE A 11 51.60 48.33 -55.08
C ILE A 11 52.55 47.31 -54.45
N GLY A 12 53.10 46.43 -55.29
CA GLY A 12 53.97 45.34 -54.85
C GLY A 12 53.19 44.16 -54.27
N GLY A 13 53.92 43.20 -53.70
CA GLY A 13 53.34 42.02 -53.05
C GLY A 13 53.86 40.70 -53.61
N GLY A 14 54.09 39.74 -52.70
CA GLY A 14 54.31 38.31 -52.99
C GLY A 14 55.16 37.98 -54.21
N ARG A 15 54.55 37.24 -55.15
CA ARG A 15 55.12 36.81 -56.43
C ARG A 15 55.11 37.93 -57.46
N ALA A 16 54.12 38.83 -57.45
CA ALA A 16 54.03 39.92 -58.43
C ALA A 16 55.26 40.83 -58.38
N ARG A 17 55.72 41.18 -57.17
CA ARG A 17 56.98 41.92 -56.98
C ARG A 17 58.19 41.14 -57.52
N LYS A 18 58.27 39.83 -57.22
CA LYS A 18 59.39 38.99 -57.67
C LYS A 18 59.44 38.89 -59.20
N LEU A 19 58.29 38.67 -59.85
CA LEU A 19 58.15 38.58 -61.31
C LEU A 19 58.49 39.90 -62.01
N SER A 20 58.10 41.05 -61.44
CA SER A 20 58.43 42.38 -61.98
C SER A 20 59.94 42.68 -61.95
N THR A 21 60.68 42.11 -60.98
CA THR A 21 62.13 42.33 -60.81
C THR A 21 63.03 41.22 -61.39
N ALA A 22 62.47 40.12 -61.89
CA ALA A 22 63.23 38.91 -62.26
C ALA A 22 63.85 39.01 -63.66
N SER A 23 65.19 39.04 -63.75
CA SER A 23 66.03 39.38 -64.95
C SER A 23 65.65 38.74 -66.29
N ASP A 24 64.90 37.63 -66.28
CA ASP A 24 64.64 36.80 -67.46
C ASP A 24 63.19 36.88 -67.98
N SER A 25 62.33 37.73 -67.38
CA SER A 25 60.90 37.81 -67.72
C SER A 25 60.55 38.96 -68.68
N LYS A 26 59.55 38.79 -69.56
CA LYS A 26 59.03 39.92 -70.38
C LYS A 26 58.21 40.94 -69.58
N SER A 27 57.90 40.64 -68.31
CA SER A 27 57.11 41.46 -67.38
C SER A 27 57.90 42.55 -66.67
N HIS A 28 59.20 42.70 -66.94
CA HIS A 28 60.09 43.72 -66.36
C HIS A 28 59.61 45.17 -66.44
N PHE A 29 58.74 45.46 -67.39
CA PHE A 29 58.24 46.82 -67.62
C PHE A 29 56.91 47.11 -66.91
N PHE A 30 56.30 46.11 -66.28
CA PHE A 30 55.05 46.30 -65.57
C PHE A 30 55.28 46.55 -64.09
N VAL A 31 54.64 47.61 -63.60
CA VAL A 31 54.56 47.90 -62.17
C VAL A 31 53.50 46.97 -61.58
N PRO A 32 53.80 46.20 -60.51
CA PRO A 32 52.83 45.35 -59.84
C PRO A 32 51.86 46.19 -59.02
N CYS A 33 51.03 46.98 -59.70
CA CYS A 33 50.06 47.90 -59.12
C CYS A 33 48.65 47.51 -59.58
N ALA A 34 47.71 47.56 -58.65
CA ALA A 34 46.31 47.37 -58.95
C ALA A 34 45.44 48.30 -58.09
N SER A 35 44.31 48.71 -58.65
CA SER A 35 43.28 49.48 -57.95
C SER A 35 41.93 48.78 -58.03
N VAL A 36 41.19 48.85 -56.93
CA VAL A 36 39.85 48.27 -56.79
C VAL A 36 38.90 49.40 -56.43
N ALA A 37 37.80 49.52 -57.18
CA ALA A 37 36.86 50.62 -57.02
C ALA A 37 35.44 50.10 -56.72
N ALA A 38 34.89 50.55 -55.60
CA ALA A 38 33.53 50.27 -55.17
C ALA A 38 32.62 51.46 -55.47
N TYR A 39 31.55 51.21 -56.21
CA TYR A 39 30.50 52.19 -56.45
C TYR A 39 29.54 52.21 -55.25
N LEU A 40 29.36 53.38 -54.63
CA LEU A 40 28.45 53.56 -53.50
C LEU A 40 27.03 53.90 -53.99
N HIS A 41 26.84 55.11 -54.54
CA HIS A 41 25.57 55.56 -55.07
C HIS A 41 25.75 56.72 -56.06
N SER A 42 24.63 57.12 -56.67
CA SER A 42 24.54 58.30 -57.53
C SER A 42 23.64 59.34 -56.89
N VAL A 43 24.05 60.60 -56.90
CA VAL A 43 23.23 61.73 -56.46
C VAL A 43 22.82 62.54 -57.69
N ASN A 44 21.53 62.89 -57.81
CA ASN A 44 21.12 63.82 -58.85
C ASN A 44 21.46 65.25 -58.39
N VAL A 45 22.09 66.04 -59.25
CA VAL A 45 22.60 67.37 -58.88
C VAL A 45 21.45 68.34 -58.59
N GLU A 46 20.27 68.09 -59.18
CA GLU A 46 19.05 68.88 -58.96
C GLU A 46 18.42 68.68 -57.57
N ASP A 47 18.69 67.56 -56.90
CA ASP A 47 18.17 67.27 -55.55
C ASP A 47 19.02 67.93 -54.45
N ILE A 48 20.19 68.48 -54.80
CA ILE A 48 21.05 69.25 -53.89
C ILE A 48 20.54 70.70 -53.90
N LYS A 49 19.67 71.06 -52.96
CA LYS A 49 19.34 72.46 -52.72
C LYS A 49 20.59 73.18 -52.20
N LEU A 50 21.29 73.86 -53.09
CA LEU A 50 22.31 74.84 -52.72
C LEU A 50 21.65 75.98 -51.92
N PRO A 51 22.15 76.34 -50.72
CA PRO A 51 21.94 77.68 -50.20
C PRO A 51 22.68 78.66 -51.12
N THR A 52 22.09 79.83 -51.24
CA THR A 52 22.44 80.96 -52.11
C THR A 52 23.95 81.28 -52.18
N GLU A 53 24.33 81.82 -53.34
CA GLU A 53 25.62 82.41 -53.71
C GLU A 53 26.38 83.06 -52.54
N GLU A 54 27.38 82.35 -51.99
CA GLU A 54 28.60 82.88 -51.32
C GLU A 54 29.41 81.72 -50.69
N ALA A 55 29.88 80.74 -51.49
CA ALA A 55 30.93 79.79 -51.07
C ALA A 55 31.50 78.99 -52.26
N GLU A 56 32.35 79.61 -53.09
CA GLU A 56 33.10 78.89 -54.15
C GLU A 56 34.34 78.13 -53.62
N ALA A 57 34.39 77.78 -52.33
CA ALA A 57 35.44 76.93 -51.78
C ALA A 57 34.82 75.95 -50.78
N ASN A 58 34.90 74.65 -51.11
CA ASN A 58 34.47 73.48 -50.33
C ASN A 58 33.06 72.93 -50.60
N ASN A 59 32.72 72.72 -51.88
CA ASN A 59 31.54 71.94 -52.28
C ASN A 59 31.61 70.45 -51.91
N ASP A 60 32.81 69.89 -51.71
CA ASP A 60 32.95 68.46 -51.38
C ASP A 60 32.41 68.12 -49.98
N ASP A 61 32.62 69.00 -48.99
CA ASP A 61 32.26 68.74 -47.58
C ASP A 61 30.74 68.89 -47.29
N LEU A 62 30.03 69.65 -48.13
CA LEU A 62 28.57 69.87 -48.03
C LEU A 62 27.74 68.68 -48.53
N ILE A 63 28.28 67.88 -49.45
CA ILE A 63 27.61 66.66 -49.95
C ILE A 63 27.64 65.55 -48.87
N PHE A 64 28.68 65.51 -48.04
CA PHE A 64 28.83 64.53 -46.96
C PHE A 64 27.90 64.78 -45.75
N ARG A 65 27.53 66.04 -45.44
CA ARG A 65 26.76 66.35 -44.22
C ARG A 65 25.24 66.28 -44.33
N ASN A 66 24.66 66.31 -45.53
CA ASN A 66 23.21 66.37 -45.74
C ASN A 66 22.58 65.00 -45.99
N GLN A 67 22.75 64.05 -45.06
CA GLN A 67 22.20 62.70 -45.22
C GLN A 67 21.52 62.18 -43.94
N GLU A 68 20.43 62.84 -43.53
CA GLU A 68 19.40 62.15 -42.76
C GLU A 68 18.52 61.32 -43.71
N LEU A 69 18.75 60.00 -43.65
CA LEU A 69 17.72 58.96 -43.55
C LEU A 69 16.46 59.16 -44.40
N GLY A 70 16.51 58.82 -45.70
CA GLY A 70 15.28 58.92 -46.49
C GLY A 70 15.24 58.45 -47.94
N SER A 71 16.23 57.73 -48.48
CA SER A 71 16.07 56.78 -49.61
C SER A 71 17.43 56.32 -50.12
N LEU A 72 18.09 55.42 -49.38
CA LEU A 72 19.15 54.59 -49.98
C LEU A 72 18.45 53.61 -50.93
N ARG A 73 18.27 54.03 -52.18
CA ARG A 73 17.72 53.19 -53.25
C ARG A 73 18.52 51.90 -53.30
N GLU A 74 17.82 50.76 -53.31
CA GLU A 74 18.40 49.44 -53.53
C GLU A 74 19.42 49.48 -54.67
N ARG A 75 20.66 49.09 -54.38
CA ARG A 75 21.70 48.96 -55.40
C ARG A 75 21.26 47.84 -56.35
N LYS A 76 20.73 48.21 -57.53
CA LYS A 76 20.55 47.27 -58.65
C LYS A 76 21.89 46.56 -58.91
N ASN A 77 21.84 45.25 -59.14
CA ASN A 77 22.98 44.36 -59.43
C ASN A 77 24.14 45.08 -60.13
N PHE A 78 25.16 45.47 -59.36
CA PHE A 78 26.35 46.13 -59.89
C PHE A 78 27.29 45.07 -60.45
N GLU A 79 27.52 45.11 -61.75
CA GLU A 79 28.40 44.18 -62.44
C GLU A 79 29.83 44.75 -62.52
N GLY A 80 30.75 44.14 -61.79
CA GLY A 80 32.16 44.53 -61.81
C GLY A 80 32.82 44.29 -63.16
N ARG A 81 33.69 45.22 -63.59
CA ARG A 81 34.45 45.15 -64.84
C ARG A 81 35.95 45.15 -64.57
N ALA A 82 36.69 44.50 -65.46
CA ALA A 82 38.14 44.56 -65.47
C ALA A 82 38.63 45.72 -66.35
N PHE A 83 39.69 46.38 -65.89
CA PHE A 83 40.37 47.46 -66.59
C PHE A 83 41.85 47.12 -66.70
N CYS A 84 42.45 47.50 -67.82
CA CYS A 84 43.90 47.59 -67.98
C CYS A 84 44.15 48.92 -68.69
N PHE A 85 44.18 50.00 -67.89
CA PHE A 85 44.06 51.41 -68.30
C PHE A 85 42.72 51.79 -68.95
N LEU A 86 42.24 50.98 -69.89
CA LEU A 86 40.94 51.10 -70.55
C LEU A 86 40.02 49.95 -70.12
N PRO A 87 38.69 50.13 -70.18
CA PRO A 87 37.73 49.08 -69.86
C PRO A 87 37.88 47.88 -70.80
N LEU A 88 37.93 46.68 -70.22
CA LEU A 88 37.90 45.43 -70.96
C LEU A 88 36.44 44.94 -71.09
N PRO A 89 36.08 44.21 -72.15
CA PRO A 89 34.74 43.60 -72.29
C PRO A 89 34.59 42.35 -71.40
N ILE A 90 35.11 42.40 -70.16
CA ILE A 90 35.13 41.32 -69.19
C ILE A 90 34.22 41.70 -68.02
N SER A 91 33.19 40.89 -67.80
CA SER A 91 32.45 40.89 -66.54
C SER A 91 33.17 40.01 -65.54
N THR A 92 33.49 40.57 -64.38
CA THR A 92 34.26 39.90 -63.33
C THR A 92 33.36 39.19 -62.32
N SER A 93 32.04 39.40 -62.37
CA SER A 93 31.04 38.86 -61.43
C SER A 93 31.25 39.22 -59.95
N ILE A 94 32.17 40.15 -59.64
CA ILE A 94 32.43 40.69 -58.30
C ILE A 94 31.84 42.12 -58.19
N PRO A 95 31.47 42.60 -56.99
CA PRO A 95 30.73 43.85 -56.82
C PRO A 95 31.60 45.12 -56.89
N VAL A 96 32.76 45.05 -57.55
CA VAL A 96 33.77 46.11 -57.67
C VAL A 96 34.41 46.12 -59.06
N HIS A 97 34.93 47.27 -59.48
CA HIS A 97 35.81 47.35 -60.64
C HIS A 97 37.25 47.03 -60.23
N VAL A 98 37.99 46.35 -61.10
CA VAL A 98 39.40 46.00 -60.88
C VAL A 98 40.23 46.53 -62.03
N ASN A 99 41.22 47.37 -61.73
CA ASN A 99 42.20 47.84 -62.68
C ASN A 99 43.59 47.32 -62.31
N ALA A 100 44.30 46.72 -63.26
CA ALA A 100 45.69 46.30 -63.06
C ALA A 100 46.43 46.23 -64.40
N TYR A 101 47.75 46.11 -64.33
CA TYR A 101 48.64 45.92 -65.50
C TYR A 101 48.55 44.48 -66.04
N PHE A 102 47.35 44.05 -66.45
CA PHE A 102 47.11 42.69 -66.94
C PHE A 102 47.78 42.45 -68.30
N GLU A 103 48.36 41.26 -68.45
CA GLU A 103 48.70 40.69 -69.75
C GLU A 103 47.42 40.23 -70.45
N LEU A 104 47.18 40.71 -71.67
CA LEU A 104 45.93 40.50 -72.39
C LEU A 104 46.07 39.46 -73.50
N SER A 105 44.95 38.85 -73.89
CA SER A 105 44.86 38.11 -75.15
C SER A 105 45.14 39.02 -76.36
N SER A 106 45.52 38.44 -77.51
CA SER A 106 45.82 39.21 -78.73
C SER A 106 44.63 40.04 -79.23
N ASN A 107 43.39 39.57 -78.99
CA ASN A 107 42.16 40.29 -79.33
C ASN A 107 41.68 41.26 -78.22
N ARG A 108 42.42 41.36 -77.10
CA ARG A 108 42.12 42.18 -75.92
C ARG A 108 40.71 41.99 -75.34
N ARG A 109 40.11 40.83 -75.57
CA ARG A 109 38.78 40.50 -75.02
C ARG A 109 38.86 39.84 -73.65
N ASP A 110 40.00 39.23 -73.33
CA ASP A 110 40.23 38.48 -72.10
C ASP A 110 41.63 38.79 -71.53
N ILE A 111 41.80 38.54 -70.23
CA ILE A 111 43.13 38.48 -69.62
C ILE A 111 43.77 37.11 -69.95
N TRP A 112 45.10 37.09 -70.10
CA TRP A 112 45.83 35.88 -70.44
C TRP A 112 45.78 34.85 -69.31
N ILE A 113 45.21 33.66 -69.59
CA ILE A 113 45.04 32.53 -68.67
C ILE A 113 45.32 31.23 -69.44
N GLY A 114 46.09 30.30 -68.87
CA GLY A 114 46.24 28.97 -69.48
C GLY A 114 47.16 28.03 -68.72
N ASN A 115 46.78 26.75 -68.66
CA ASN A 115 47.52 25.68 -67.97
C ASN A 115 48.49 24.90 -68.89
N ASP A 116 48.27 24.91 -70.20
CA ASP A 116 49.03 24.11 -71.20
C ASP A 116 50.12 24.92 -71.91
N MET A 117 50.98 25.63 -71.17
CA MET A 117 51.97 26.50 -71.79
C MET A 117 53.35 26.31 -71.20
N ALA A 118 54.30 25.84 -72.01
CA ALA A 118 55.73 25.96 -71.73
C ALA A 118 56.26 27.35 -72.15
N GLY A 119 57.29 27.86 -71.49
CA GLY A 119 57.94 29.13 -71.85
C GLY A 119 57.09 30.38 -71.56
N GLY A 120 57.10 31.37 -72.47
CA GLY A 120 56.58 32.72 -72.21
C GLY A 120 55.07 32.84 -71.93
N GLY A 121 54.25 31.88 -72.38
CA GLY A 121 52.82 31.84 -72.07
C GLY A 121 52.53 31.55 -70.60
N ARG A 122 53.36 30.74 -69.96
CA ARG A 122 53.28 30.44 -68.52
C ARG A 122 53.54 31.69 -67.68
N ILE A 123 54.61 32.41 -68.01
CA ILE A 123 55.02 33.63 -67.28
C ILE A 123 53.92 34.70 -67.32
N ARG A 124 53.23 34.86 -68.46
CA ARG A 124 52.08 35.78 -68.58
C ARG A 124 50.89 35.37 -67.70
N SER A 125 50.59 34.08 -67.65
CA SER A 125 49.51 33.56 -66.79
C SER A 125 49.88 33.70 -65.30
N GLU A 126 51.12 33.37 -64.93
CA GLU A 126 51.65 33.54 -63.58
C GLU A 126 51.66 35.02 -63.14
N TRP A 127 51.96 35.95 -64.05
CA TRP A 127 51.88 37.39 -63.81
C TRP A 127 50.46 37.83 -63.44
N ASN A 128 49.46 37.48 -64.25
CA ASN A 128 48.07 37.85 -63.99
C ASN A 128 47.54 37.23 -62.68
N LEU A 129 47.85 35.96 -62.42
CA LEU A 129 47.49 35.31 -61.16
C LEU A 129 48.16 35.99 -59.96
N ALA A 130 49.45 36.33 -60.07
CA ALA A 130 50.16 37.04 -59.02
C ALA A 130 49.61 38.46 -58.76
N LEU A 131 49.20 39.18 -59.80
CA LEU A 131 48.52 40.47 -59.65
C LEU A 131 47.19 40.31 -58.90
N LEU A 132 46.38 39.34 -59.31
CA LEU A 132 45.07 39.07 -58.70
C LEU A 132 45.20 38.65 -57.23
N GLU A 133 46.13 37.75 -56.93
CA GLU A 133 46.28 37.16 -55.60
C GLU A 133 47.10 38.03 -54.64
N ASP A 134 48.19 38.63 -55.11
CA ASP A 134 49.16 39.29 -54.22
C ASP A 134 49.02 40.82 -54.20
N VAL A 135 48.20 41.41 -55.09
CA VAL A 135 48.00 42.87 -55.20
C VAL A 135 46.52 43.25 -55.10
N VAL A 136 45.67 42.71 -55.97
CA VAL A 136 44.23 43.03 -56.03
C VAL A 136 43.50 42.55 -54.77
N ALA A 137 43.74 41.32 -54.32
CA ALA A 137 43.09 40.78 -53.13
C ALA A 137 43.38 41.60 -51.85
N PRO A 138 44.65 41.97 -51.52
CA PRO A 138 44.93 42.89 -50.43
C PRO A 138 44.30 44.29 -50.62
N ALA A 139 44.36 44.86 -51.83
CA ALA A 139 43.72 46.15 -52.13
C ALA A 139 42.21 46.10 -51.84
N TYR A 140 41.55 45.03 -52.25
CA TYR A 140 40.12 44.84 -52.00
C TYR A 140 39.82 44.61 -50.50
N GLY A 141 40.69 43.93 -49.77
CA GLY A 141 40.57 43.83 -48.31
C GLY A 141 40.58 45.21 -47.63
N HIS A 142 41.53 46.07 -48.01
CA HIS A 142 41.60 47.45 -47.52
C HIS A 142 40.41 48.29 -47.97
N LEU A 143 39.92 48.08 -49.19
CA LEU A 143 38.70 48.72 -49.67
C LEU A 143 37.50 48.37 -48.79
N LEU A 144 37.31 47.10 -48.42
CA LEU A 144 36.25 46.69 -47.50
C LEU A 144 36.40 47.34 -46.13
N SER A 145 37.63 47.50 -45.62
CA SER A 145 37.89 48.21 -44.37
C SER A 145 37.48 49.69 -44.44
N ALA A 146 37.81 50.37 -45.54
CA ALA A 146 37.41 51.77 -45.75
C ALA A 146 35.88 51.89 -45.88
N ILE A 147 35.22 51.01 -46.65
CA ILE A 147 33.76 51.02 -46.78
C ILE A 147 33.08 50.74 -45.43
N ALA A 148 33.66 49.88 -44.60
CA ALA A 148 33.15 49.58 -43.26
C ALA A 148 33.16 50.82 -42.34
N GLU A 149 34.21 51.63 -42.41
CA GLU A 149 34.32 52.90 -41.67
C GLU A 149 33.32 53.94 -42.18
N GLU A 150 33.13 54.03 -43.50
CA GLU A 150 32.26 55.03 -44.13
C GLU A 150 30.76 54.71 -44.02
N LEU A 151 30.36 53.45 -44.28
CA LEU A 151 28.94 53.08 -44.33
C LEU A 151 28.41 52.49 -43.02
N GLY A 152 29.29 52.05 -42.13
CA GLY A 152 28.90 51.25 -40.97
C GLY A 152 28.26 49.91 -41.34
N PRO A 153 27.77 49.16 -40.33
CA PRO A 153 27.14 47.85 -40.53
C PRO A 153 25.78 48.01 -41.21
N SER A 154 25.73 47.77 -42.52
CA SER A 154 24.51 47.92 -43.33
C SER A 154 24.42 46.83 -44.40
N ASP A 155 23.21 46.59 -44.92
CA ASP A 155 23.00 45.69 -46.06
C ASP A 155 23.79 46.16 -47.30
N MET A 156 23.99 47.48 -47.43
CA MET A 156 24.83 48.07 -48.45
C MET A 156 26.29 47.62 -48.28
N PHE A 157 26.85 47.68 -47.07
CA PHE A 157 28.19 47.15 -46.79
C PHE A 157 28.29 45.65 -47.13
N LEU A 158 27.29 44.86 -46.70
CA LEU A 158 27.26 43.41 -46.98
C LEU A 158 27.24 43.09 -48.48
N SER A 159 26.68 43.99 -49.31
CA SER A 159 26.66 43.83 -50.78
C SER A 159 28.03 43.88 -51.46
N PHE A 160 29.07 44.42 -50.78
CA PHE A 160 30.43 44.48 -51.31
C PHE A 160 31.22 43.20 -51.08
N TRP A 161 30.72 42.24 -50.30
CA TRP A 161 31.40 40.96 -50.13
C TRP A 161 31.26 40.09 -51.38
N PRO A 162 32.37 39.63 -52.00
CA PRO A 162 32.28 38.69 -53.10
C PRO A 162 31.94 37.29 -52.57
N SER A 163 30.67 36.92 -52.65
CA SER A 163 30.15 35.63 -52.18
C SER A 163 29.90 34.61 -53.29
N ALA A 164 29.84 35.05 -54.56
CA ALA A 164 29.63 34.17 -55.70
C ALA A 164 30.94 33.49 -56.14
N VAL A 165 30.89 32.18 -56.39
CA VAL A 165 31.99 31.45 -57.03
C VAL A 165 32.01 31.82 -58.51
N GLY A 166 32.87 32.78 -58.86
CA GLY A 166 33.05 33.24 -60.24
C GLY A 166 33.85 32.26 -61.11
N ILE A 167 34.11 32.69 -62.34
CA ILE A 167 34.96 31.96 -63.30
C ILE A 167 36.43 32.24 -62.98
N GLU A 168 37.31 31.24 -63.12
CA GLU A 168 38.76 31.44 -63.05
C GLU A 168 39.18 32.52 -64.07
N PRO A 169 40.02 33.50 -63.70
CA PRO A 169 40.92 33.51 -62.54
C PRO A 169 40.39 34.35 -61.36
N TRP A 170 39.19 34.92 -61.49
CA TRP A 170 38.59 35.81 -60.49
C TRP A 170 38.20 35.06 -59.22
N SER A 171 37.81 33.80 -59.32
CA SER A 171 37.62 32.89 -58.18
C SER A 171 38.90 32.73 -57.35
N SER A 172 40.09 32.70 -57.96
CA SER A 172 41.36 32.67 -57.22
C SER A 172 41.60 33.95 -56.43
N MET A 173 41.32 35.11 -57.05
CA MET A 173 41.37 36.41 -56.36
C MET A 173 40.43 36.44 -55.16
N VAL A 174 39.18 36.00 -55.32
CA VAL A 174 38.19 35.97 -54.24
C VAL A 174 38.67 35.07 -53.10
N ARG A 175 39.15 33.86 -53.38
CA ARG A 175 39.74 32.99 -52.34
C ARG A 175 40.89 33.69 -51.60
N LYS A 176 41.78 34.34 -52.35
CA LYS A 176 42.93 35.03 -51.77
C LYS A 176 42.55 36.31 -51.02
N LEU A 177 41.44 36.96 -51.35
CA LEU A 177 40.87 38.08 -50.60
C LEU A 177 40.55 37.65 -49.16
N TYR A 178 39.78 36.58 -48.98
CA TYR A 178 39.42 36.09 -47.64
C TYR A 178 40.65 35.71 -46.81
N VAL A 179 41.65 35.06 -47.43
CA VAL A 179 42.95 34.79 -46.80
C VAL A 179 43.66 36.08 -46.42
N SER A 180 43.71 37.07 -47.32
CA SER A 180 44.40 38.34 -47.10
C SER A 180 43.75 39.13 -45.96
N ILE A 181 42.41 39.19 -45.91
CA ILE A 181 41.66 39.81 -44.79
C ILE A 181 42.08 39.17 -43.46
N ALA A 182 42.17 37.84 -43.41
CA ALA A 182 42.53 37.12 -42.19
C ALA A 182 44.00 37.29 -41.79
N GLU A 183 44.93 37.21 -42.75
CA GLU A 183 46.38 37.32 -42.52
C GLU A 183 46.77 38.74 -42.10
N LEU A 184 46.22 39.76 -42.77
CA LEU A 184 46.44 41.18 -42.46
C LEU A 184 45.72 41.63 -41.18
N GLY A 185 44.74 40.86 -40.70
CA GLY A 185 43.98 41.18 -39.49
C GLY A 185 43.10 42.41 -39.65
N LEU A 186 42.49 42.59 -40.83
CA LEU A 186 41.64 43.75 -41.12
C LEU A 186 40.34 43.71 -40.31
N ASN A 187 39.93 44.86 -39.78
CA ASN A 187 38.71 45.00 -38.99
C ASN A 187 37.49 45.24 -39.89
N VAL A 188 37.06 44.17 -40.57
CA VAL A 188 35.96 44.22 -41.56
C VAL A 188 34.73 43.42 -41.14
N LEU A 189 34.76 42.78 -39.96
CA LEU A 189 33.66 41.99 -39.46
C LEU A 189 32.97 42.74 -38.32
N TYR A 190 31.67 42.99 -38.43
CA TYR A 190 30.95 43.70 -37.38
C TYR A 190 30.42 42.73 -36.33
N THR A 191 30.62 43.08 -35.05
CA THR A 191 29.96 42.41 -33.92
C THR A 191 29.10 43.41 -33.16
N LYS A 192 27.89 43.00 -32.78
CA LYS A 192 27.00 43.79 -31.90
C LYS A 192 27.42 43.74 -30.44
N ALA A 193 28.37 42.88 -30.08
CA ALA A 193 28.84 42.73 -28.72
C ALA A 193 29.47 44.02 -28.19
N ARG A 194 29.25 44.30 -26.89
CA ARG A 194 29.87 45.42 -26.16
C ARG A 194 29.62 46.79 -26.79
N GLY A 195 28.41 47.02 -27.33
CA GLY A 195 28.02 48.30 -27.90
C GLY A 195 28.30 48.47 -29.39
N GLY A 196 28.72 47.40 -30.08
CA GLY A 196 28.94 47.43 -31.53
C GLY A 196 30.33 47.89 -31.92
N HIS A 197 31.09 47.07 -32.64
CA HIS A 197 32.39 47.46 -33.20
C HIS A 197 32.87 46.50 -34.31
N TRP A 198 33.81 46.97 -35.10
CA TRP A 198 34.50 46.17 -36.11
C TRP A 198 35.65 45.36 -35.49
N VAL A 199 35.74 44.09 -35.86
CA VAL A 199 36.73 43.13 -35.37
C VAL A 199 37.41 42.40 -36.52
N SER A 200 38.62 41.90 -36.25
CA SER A 200 39.35 41.03 -37.16
C SER A 200 38.91 39.56 -37.02
N THR A 201 39.27 38.73 -37.99
CA THR A 201 39.01 37.28 -37.98
C THR A 201 39.57 36.56 -36.75
N ARG A 202 40.62 37.11 -36.11
CA ARG A 202 41.24 36.55 -34.91
C ARG A 202 40.39 36.74 -33.65
N GLN A 203 39.54 37.75 -33.64
CA GLN A 203 38.67 38.09 -32.51
C GLN A 203 37.23 37.63 -32.76
N ALA A 204 36.82 37.53 -34.02
CA ALA A 204 35.50 37.12 -34.46
C ALA A 204 35.16 35.66 -34.10
N ILE A 205 33.91 35.41 -33.72
CA ILE A 205 33.30 34.08 -33.68
C ILE A 205 32.23 34.01 -34.75
N PHE A 206 32.42 33.14 -35.73
CA PHE A 206 31.51 32.97 -36.85
C PHE A 206 30.29 32.15 -36.43
N PRO A 207 29.06 32.56 -36.82
CA PRO A 207 27.85 31.84 -36.49
C PRO A 207 27.81 30.47 -37.17
N ASP A 208 27.25 29.49 -36.47
CA ASP A 208 27.04 28.14 -36.98
C ASP A 208 25.69 28.04 -37.68
N PHE A 209 25.68 28.27 -38.99
CA PHE A 209 24.47 28.18 -39.81
C PHE A 209 23.97 26.74 -40.06
N SER A 210 24.60 25.72 -39.45
CA SER A 210 24.01 24.37 -39.42
C SER A 210 22.89 24.25 -38.38
N PHE A 211 22.88 25.13 -37.37
CA PHE A 211 21.82 25.21 -36.37
C PHE A 211 20.63 26.04 -36.88
N SER A 212 19.41 25.54 -36.73
CA SER A 212 18.19 26.17 -37.26
C SER A 212 17.95 27.58 -36.71
N LYS A 213 18.29 27.81 -35.42
CA LYS A 213 18.13 29.09 -34.73
C LYS A 213 19.44 29.90 -34.66
N ALA A 214 20.32 29.75 -35.66
CA ALA A 214 21.65 30.37 -35.67
C ALA A 214 21.62 31.90 -35.49
N SER A 215 20.69 32.59 -36.15
CA SER A 215 20.56 34.05 -36.06
C SER A 215 20.17 34.50 -34.65
N GLU A 216 19.16 33.86 -34.06
CA GLU A 216 18.73 34.12 -32.68
C GLU A 216 19.88 33.86 -31.70
N LEU A 217 20.55 32.71 -31.82
CA LEU A 217 21.68 32.35 -30.97
C LEU A 217 22.83 33.37 -31.09
N ALA A 218 23.15 33.84 -32.30
CA ALA A 218 24.20 34.82 -32.51
C ALA A 218 23.88 36.17 -31.84
N GLU A 219 22.62 36.61 -31.86
CA GLU A 219 22.18 37.81 -31.13
C GLU A 219 22.32 37.61 -29.62
N VAL A 220 21.77 36.52 -29.06
CA VAL A 220 21.85 36.21 -27.62
C VAL A 220 23.29 36.17 -27.13
N LEU A 221 24.17 35.50 -27.88
CA LEU A 221 25.59 35.43 -27.53
C LEU A 221 26.31 36.78 -27.69
N SER A 222 25.91 37.61 -28.66
CA SER A 222 26.41 38.99 -28.80
C SER A 222 26.05 39.83 -27.58
N GLU A 223 24.81 39.75 -27.12
CA GLU A 223 24.33 40.47 -25.94
C GLU A 223 25.04 39.99 -24.66
N ALA A 224 25.33 38.70 -24.56
CA ALA A 224 26.18 38.13 -23.51
C ALA A 224 27.67 38.53 -23.64
N GLY A 225 28.03 39.32 -24.66
CA GLY A 225 29.36 39.89 -24.86
C GLY A 225 30.37 38.92 -25.50
N LEU A 226 29.91 37.90 -26.24
CA LEU A 226 30.74 37.15 -27.18
C LEU A 226 30.85 37.93 -28.50
N PRO A 227 32.04 38.02 -29.12
CA PRO A 227 32.25 38.73 -30.39
C PRO A 227 31.68 37.94 -31.58
N MET A 228 30.38 37.66 -31.57
CA MET A 228 29.68 37.01 -32.68
C MET A 228 29.59 37.98 -33.86
N VAL A 229 29.94 37.52 -35.05
CA VAL A 229 29.92 38.36 -36.25
C VAL A 229 28.57 38.32 -36.97
N SER A 230 28.11 39.50 -37.41
CA SER A 230 26.88 39.68 -38.18
C SER A 230 27.22 39.66 -39.68
N VAL A 231 27.25 38.45 -40.24
CA VAL A 231 27.60 38.19 -41.65
C VAL A 231 26.69 37.12 -42.23
N SER A 232 26.51 37.11 -43.55
CA SER A 232 25.66 36.12 -44.24
C SER A 232 26.35 34.77 -44.38
N LYS A 233 25.56 33.68 -44.47
CA LYS A 233 26.07 32.31 -44.67
C LYS A 233 27.08 32.17 -45.81
N PRO A 234 26.86 32.73 -47.01
CA PRO A 234 27.84 32.64 -48.10
C PRO A 234 29.22 33.21 -47.75
N VAL A 235 29.26 34.31 -46.98
CA VAL A 235 30.52 34.93 -46.53
C VAL A 235 31.24 34.03 -45.53
N VAL A 236 30.50 33.42 -44.60
CA VAL A 236 31.05 32.45 -43.65
C VAL A 236 31.62 31.23 -44.38
N ASP A 237 30.89 30.69 -45.34
CA ASP A 237 31.34 29.55 -46.16
C ASP A 237 32.63 29.89 -46.93
N CYS A 238 32.75 31.12 -47.48
CA CYS A 238 33.98 31.58 -48.10
C CYS A 238 35.16 31.64 -47.12
N PHE A 239 34.97 32.15 -45.90
CA PHE A 239 36.01 32.15 -44.88
C PHE A 239 36.44 30.74 -44.46
N ILE A 240 35.49 29.82 -44.25
CA ILE A 240 35.78 28.43 -43.87
C ILE A 240 36.59 27.73 -44.97
N ASN A 241 36.18 27.90 -46.23
CA ASN A 241 36.83 27.29 -47.39
C ASN A 241 38.22 27.86 -47.67
N ALA A 242 38.41 29.18 -47.49
CA ALA A 242 39.67 29.86 -47.79
C ALA A 242 40.66 29.82 -46.61
N TYR A 243 40.18 29.88 -45.38
CA TYR A 243 40.99 30.00 -44.16
C TYR A 243 40.40 29.16 -43.00
N PRO A 244 40.65 27.84 -42.96
CA PRO A 244 40.01 26.91 -42.00
C PRO A 244 40.28 27.18 -40.51
N SER A 245 41.23 28.06 -40.18
CA SER A 245 41.58 28.43 -38.80
C SER A 245 40.72 29.55 -38.21
N VAL A 246 39.66 29.99 -38.90
CA VAL A 246 38.66 30.89 -38.30
C VAL A 246 37.95 30.22 -37.11
N HIS A 247 37.55 31.03 -36.12
CA HIS A 247 36.78 30.53 -34.98
C HIS A 247 35.31 30.36 -35.35
N LEU A 248 34.95 29.20 -35.90
CA LEU A 248 33.56 28.81 -36.09
C LEU A 248 32.94 28.41 -34.75
N LEU A 249 31.75 28.95 -34.46
CA LEU A 249 30.96 28.52 -33.31
C LEU A 249 30.68 27.02 -33.44
N ASN A 250 30.94 26.28 -32.37
CA ASN A 250 30.51 24.91 -32.20
C ASN A 250 30.11 24.70 -30.73
N PRO A 251 29.31 23.67 -30.41
CA PRO A 251 28.86 23.44 -29.04
C PRO A 251 29.99 23.26 -28.03
N GLN A 252 31.12 22.67 -28.42
CA GLN A 252 32.28 22.46 -27.54
C GLN A 252 32.97 23.79 -27.20
N LEU A 253 33.19 24.64 -28.20
CA LEU A 253 33.77 25.97 -28.03
C LEU A 253 32.87 26.80 -27.13
N LEU A 254 31.55 26.81 -27.37
CA LEU A 254 30.62 27.57 -26.57
C LEU A 254 30.64 27.14 -25.10
N ARG A 255 30.57 25.83 -24.82
CA ARG A 255 30.70 25.29 -23.45
C ARG A 255 31.98 25.79 -22.77
N SER A 256 33.12 25.69 -23.45
CA SER A 256 34.41 26.12 -22.90
C SER A 256 34.45 27.62 -22.56
N LEU A 257 33.78 28.46 -23.36
CA LEU A 257 33.71 29.90 -23.13
C LEU A 257 32.79 30.24 -21.96
N LEU A 258 31.65 29.56 -21.85
CA LEU A 258 30.67 29.77 -20.78
C LEU A 258 31.22 29.31 -19.43
N ILE A 259 31.87 28.14 -19.37
CA ILE A 259 32.51 27.62 -18.15
C ILE A 259 33.59 28.58 -17.63
N ARG A 260 34.42 29.13 -18.53
CA ARG A 260 35.54 30.02 -18.13
C ARG A 260 35.09 31.41 -17.69
N ARG A 261 34.05 31.96 -18.31
CA ARG A 261 33.66 33.38 -18.13
C ARG A 261 32.39 33.58 -17.31
N LYS A 262 31.65 32.50 -16.99
CA LYS A 262 30.38 32.52 -16.23
C LYS A 262 29.45 33.67 -16.67
N ARG A 263 29.16 33.71 -17.97
CA ARG A 263 28.28 34.73 -18.55
C ARG A 263 26.83 34.44 -18.16
N GLY A 264 26.11 35.48 -17.75
CA GLY A 264 24.66 35.43 -17.53
C GLY A 264 23.88 35.79 -18.79
N PHE A 265 22.61 35.38 -18.81
CA PHE A 265 21.64 35.69 -19.87
C PHE A 265 20.52 36.55 -19.28
N ARG A 266 19.83 37.34 -20.11
CA ARG A 266 18.83 38.31 -19.63
C ARG A 266 17.50 37.64 -19.33
N SER A 267 17.15 36.64 -20.13
CA SER A 267 15.91 35.87 -20.01
C SER A 267 16.17 34.38 -19.87
N ARG A 268 15.15 33.67 -19.39
CA ARG A 268 15.18 32.21 -19.25
C ARG A 268 15.22 31.54 -20.62
N GLU A 269 14.48 32.08 -21.58
CA GLU A 269 14.35 31.58 -22.95
C GLU A 269 15.70 31.64 -23.68
N GLU A 270 16.47 32.72 -23.48
CA GLU A 270 17.85 32.85 -23.98
C GLU A 270 18.78 31.75 -23.45
N ALA A 271 18.74 31.49 -22.14
CA ALA A 271 19.57 30.47 -21.52
C ALA A 271 19.20 29.06 -22.00
N ILE A 272 17.91 28.79 -22.21
CA ILE A 272 17.41 27.52 -22.79
C ILE A 272 17.88 27.37 -24.24
N LEU A 273 17.83 28.43 -25.05
CA LEU A 273 18.34 28.40 -26.43
C LEU A 273 19.84 28.05 -26.48
N VAL A 274 20.62 28.64 -25.57
CA VAL A 274 22.06 28.36 -25.44
C VAL A 274 22.30 26.93 -24.97
N LEU A 275 21.50 26.43 -24.01
CA LEU A 275 21.56 25.03 -23.58
C LEU A 275 21.23 24.08 -24.73
N GLU A 276 20.17 24.35 -25.50
CA GLU A 276 19.75 23.56 -26.66
C GLU A 276 20.93 23.40 -27.65
N TYR A 277 21.62 24.49 -27.95
CA TYR A 277 22.82 24.45 -28.79
C TYR A 277 23.99 23.70 -28.14
N CYS A 278 24.26 23.91 -26.84
CA CYS A 278 25.31 23.19 -26.11
C CYS A 278 25.10 21.68 -26.02
N LEU A 279 23.84 21.23 -26.11
CA LEU A 279 23.48 19.81 -26.14
C LEU A 279 23.38 19.26 -27.58
N SER A 280 23.46 20.10 -28.62
CA SER A 280 23.22 19.68 -30.01
C SER A 280 24.19 18.61 -30.54
N ASP A 281 25.45 18.63 -30.09
CA ASP A 281 26.51 17.67 -30.49
C ASP A 281 26.56 16.39 -29.63
N ILE A 282 25.69 16.28 -28.62
CA ILE A 282 25.66 15.15 -27.71
C ILE A 282 24.83 14.03 -28.33
N GLY A 283 25.53 12.99 -28.79
CA GLY A 283 24.93 11.75 -29.32
C GLY A 283 25.38 10.48 -28.60
N ASP A 284 26.32 10.56 -27.65
CA ASP A 284 26.82 9.41 -26.88
C ASP A 284 26.92 9.76 -25.39
N PRO A 285 26.42 8.91 -24.46
CA PRO A 285 26.52 9.09 -23.01
C PRO A 285 27.96 9.20 -22.46
N SER A 286 29.00 8.96 -23.27
CA SER A 286 30.40 9.18 -22.88
C SER A 286 30.79 10.66 -22.72
N PHE A 287 29.95 11.61 -23.17
CA PHE A 287 30.27 13.05 -23.29
C PHE A 287 30.06 13.90 -22.02
N SER A 288 29.60 13.31 -20.92
CA SER A 288 29.24 14.01 -19.68
C SER A 288 30.39 14.84 -19.08
N ASP A 289 31.66 14.45 -19.27
CA ASP A 289 32.81 15.19 -18.75
C ASP A 289 32.96 16.59 -19.37
N LYS A 290 32.43 16.79 -20.59
CA LYS A 290 32.51 18.08 -21.29
C LYS A 290 31.45 19.10 -20.84
N LEU A 291 30.47 18.67 -20.05
CA LEU A 291 29.45 19.54 -19.46
C LEU A 291 29.84 20.03 -18.06
N GLN A 292 30.83 19.41 -17.43
CA GLN A 292 31.23 19.75 -16.06
C GLN A 292 31.59 21.25 -15.94
N GLY A 293 30.97 21.93 -14.97
CA GLY A 293 31.15 23.34 -14.68
C GLY A 293 30.23 24.28 -15.48
N LEU A 294 29.36 23.78 -16.35
CA LEU A 294 28.44 24.60 -17.13
C LEU A 294 27.23 25.06 -16.27
N PRO A 295 27.01 26.37 -16.07
CA PRO A 295 25.93 26.88 -15.20
C PRO A 295 24.64 27.13 -15.99
N LEU A 296 24.10 26.10 -16.64
CA LEU A 296 22.94 26.20 -17.54
C LEU A 296 21.90 25.10 -17.33
N LEU A 297 21.87 24.45 -16.17
CA LEU A 297 20.85 23.43 -15.88
C LEU A 297 19.58 24.11 -15.31
N PRO A 298 18.50 24.28 -16.08
CA PRO A 298 17.28 24.97 -15.64
C PRO A 298 16.56 24.19 -14.54
N LEU A 299 16.19 24.89 -13.47
CA LEU A 299 15.47 24.36 -12.32
C LEU A 299 14.04 24.90 -12.26
N ALA A 300 13.15 24.17 -11.57
CA ALA A 300 11.74 24.53 -11.44
C ALA A 300 11.50 25.87 -10.71
N ASN A 301 12.45 26.32 -9.87
CA ASN A 301 12.39 27.65 -9.24
C ASN A 301 12.74 28.80 -10.20
N GLY A 302 13.03 28.51 -11.47
CA GLY A 302 13.46 29.49 -12.48
C GLY A 302 14.95 29.84 -12.42
N SER A 303 15.72 29.26 -11.51
CA SER A 303 17.18 29.43 -11.44
C SER A 303 17.93 28.39 -12.29
N PHE A 304 19.24 28.56 -12.43
CA PHE A 304 20.10 27.63 -13.17
C PHE A 304 21.14 27.00 -12.23
N ALA A 305 21.13 25.67 -12.15
CA ALA A 305 22.16 24.88 -11.52
C ALA A 305 23.38 24.70 -12.45
N THR A 306 24.49 24.27 -11.85
CA THR A 306 25.70 23.89 -12.57
C THR A 306 25.77 22.39 -12.74
N PHE A 307 26.13 21.93 -13.94
CA PHE A 307 26.46 20.53 -14.20
C PHE A 307 27.75 20.18 -13.45
N ASN A 308 27.66 19.38 -12.38
CA ASN A 308 28.80 18.96 -11.57
C ASN A 308 28.97 17.44 -11.62
N LYS A 309 30.08 16.92 -11.08
CA LYS A 309 30.23 15.47 -10.88
C LYS A 309 29.20 14.99 -9.87
N ARG A 310 28.82 13.72 -9.98
CA ARG A 310 27.78 13.10 -9.13
C ARG A 310 27.93 13.32 -7.61
N TRP A 311 29.16 13.39 -7.13
CA TRP A 311 29.50 13.56 -5.71
C TRP A 311 29.75 15.01 -5.30
N GLU A 312 29.67 15.95 -6.24
CA GLU A 312 30.06 17.33 -6.07
C GLU A 312 28.84 18.25 -6.25
N GLY A 313 28.51 19.02 -5.21
CA GLY A 313 27.36 19.93 -5.20
C GLY A 313 26.04 19.26 -4.85
N GLU A 314 24.94 19.98 -5.12
CA GLU A 314 23.58 19.51 -4.83
C GLU A 314 23.08 18.52 -5.90
N ARG A 315 22.27 17.56 -5.44
CA ARG A 315 21.63 16.57 -6.31
C ARG A 315 20.42 17.22 -6.99
N VAL A 316 20.41 17.18 -8.31
CA VAL A 316 19.31 17.68 -9.13
C VAL A 316 18.56 16.49 -9.71
N PHE A 317 17.24 16.49 -9.62
CA PHE A 317 16.38 15.39 -10.01
C PHE A 317 15.73 15.66 -11.36
N PHE A 318 15.89 14.72 -12.27
CA PHE A 318 15.07 14.60 -13.47
C PHE A 318 13.79 13.85 -13.10
N THR A 319 12.66 14.48 -13.36
CA THR A 319 11.33 14.04 -12.93
C THR A 319 10.40 13.87 -14.12
N SER A 320 9.55 12.85 -14.08
CA SER A 320 8.35 12.76 -14.92
C SER A 320 7.32 13.84 -14.52
N GLN A 321 6.22 13.97 -15.27
CA GLN A 321 5.18 14.96 -14.96
C GLN A 321 4.57 14.75 -13.55
N ILE A 322 4.29 13.50 -13.16
CA ILE A 322 3.72 13.16 -11.84
C ILE A 322 4.68 13.57 -10.72
N GLU A 323 5.97 13.25 -10.91
CA GLU A 323 7.03 13.58 -9.95
C GLU A 323 7.30 15.08 -9.86
N PHE A 324 7.20 15.77 -10.99
CA PHE A 324 7.35 17.22 -11.07
C PHE A 324 6.23 17.91 -10.28
N ASP A 325 4.98 17.49 -10.47
CA ASP A 325 3.83 18.06 -9.76
C ASP A 325 3.91 17.85 -8.24
N LEU A 326 4.47 16.72 -7.79
CA LEU A 326 4.72 16.44 -6.38
C LEU A 326 5.79 17.37 -5.76
N LEU A 327 6.84 17.69 -6.51
CA LEU A 327 8.04 18.34 -5.96
C LEU A 327 8.17 19.84 -6.29
N LYS A 328 7.49 20.34 -7.32
CA LYS A 328 7.63 21.71 -7.84
C LYS A 328 7.39 22.77 -6.76
N ASP A 329 6.48 22.56 -5.82
CA ASP A 329 6.19 23.56 -4.79
C ASP A 329 7.02 23.34 -3.52
N SER A 330 7.49 22.11 -3.31
CA SER A 330 8.20 21.72 -2.08
C SER A 330 9.71 21.95 -2.18
N VAL A 331 10.34 21.49 -3.26
CA VAL A 331 11.80 21.56 -3.48
C VAL A 331 12.15 21.99 -4.91
N PRO A 332 11.62 23.13 -5.42
CA PRO A 332 11.82 23.54 -6.81
C PRO A 332 13.28 23.83 -7.20
N HIS A 333 14.16 24.06 -6.21
CA HIS A 333 15.59 24.28 -6.42
C HIS A 333 16.37 22.99 -6.71
N LEU A 334 15.77 21.81 -6.51
CA LEU A 334 16.40 20.50 -6.75
C LEU A 334 15.80 19.77 -7.95
N VAL A 335 14.79 20.34 -8.62
CA VAL A 335 14.03 19.66 -9.68
C VAL A 335 14.29 20.36 -11.01
N ILE A 336 14.53 19.57 -12.07
CA ILE A 336 14.67 20.09 -13.42
C ILE A 336 13.31 20.62 -13.90
N ASP A 337 13.35 21.77 -14.55
CA ASP A 337 12.16 22.37 -15.14
C ASP A 337 11.58 21.48 -16.25
N ASN A 338 10.31 21.08 -16.13
CA ASN A 338 9.65 20.23 -17.12
C ASN A 338 9.04 21.00 -18.32
N SER A 339 9.14 22.33 -18.34
CA SER A 339 8.65 23.17 -19.44
C SER A 339 9.67 23.36 -20.58
N LEU A 340 10.72 22.55 -20.62
CA LEU A 340 11.77 22.58 -21.63
C LEU A 340 11.32 21.91 -22.94
N PRO A 341 11.93 22.24 -24.08
CA PRO A 341 11.63 21.54 -25.34
C PRO A 341 11.94 20.04 -25.25
N ASP A 342 11.10 19.19 -25.84
CA ASP A 342 11.20 17.71 -25.77
C ASP A 342 12.61 17.19 -26.13
N ASN A 343 13.23 17.73 -27.17
CA ASN A 343 14.59 17.33 -27.59
C ASN A 343 15.64 17.62 -26.50
N THR A 344 15.45 18.68 -25.72
CA THR A 344 16.32 19.02 -24.58
C THR A 344 16.06 18.07 -23.42
N LEU A 345 14.79 17.79 -23.10
CA LEU A 345 14.41 16.84 -22.04
C LEU A 345 14.96 15.44 -22.31
N THR A 346 14.83 14.92 -23.53
CA THR A 346 15.38 13.61 -23.91
C THR A 346 16.89 13.54 -23.69
N LYS A 347 17.64 14.59 -24.06
CA LYS A 347 19.08 14.64 -23.83
C LYS A 347 19.43 14.74 -22.35
N LEU A 348 18.67 15.52 -21.57
CA LEU A 348 18.86 15.60 -20.13
C LEU A 348 18.54 14.27 -19.44
N TYR A 349 17.54 13.53 -19.92
CA TYR A 349 17.25 12.17 -19.48
C TYR A 349 18.43 11.23 -19.76
N ASP A 350 18.98 11.23 -20.97
CA ASP A 350 20.16 10.41 -21.32
C ASP A 350 21.37 10.74 -20.44
N ILE A 351 21.56 12.03 -20.13
CA ILE A 351 22.60 12.49 -19.20
C ILE A 351 22.34 11.99 -17.78
N ALA A 352 21.10 12.09 -17.27
CA ALA A 352 20.74 11.57 -15.95
C ALA A 352 20.90 10.04 -15.87
N TYR A 353 20.51 9.33 -16.93
CA TYR A 353 20.66 7.88 -17.06
C TYR A 353 22.13 7.44 -17.08
N SER A 354 23.02 8.24 -17.68
CA SER A 354 24.47 7.98 -17.67
C SER A 354 25.07 7.93 -16.25
N ALA A 355 24.41 8.55 -15.28
CA ALA A 355 24.77 8.55 -13.87
C ALA A 355 26.20 9.06 -13.56
N ARG A 356 26.71 9.99 -14.38
CA ARG A 356 28.06 10.60 -14.23
C ARG A 356 28.04 11.98 -13.58
N LEU A 357 26.99 12.76 -13.82
CA LEU A 357 26.82 14.12 -13.30
C LEU A 357 25.91 14.12 -12.06
N ASN A 358 25.74 15.29 -11.44
CA ASN A 358 24.85 15.53 -10.30
C ASN A 358 23.35 15.47 -10.63
N MET A 359 22.98 14.89 -11.77
CA MET A 359 21.61 14.64 -12.20
C MET A 359 21.20 13.21 -11.89
N TYR A 360 20.01 13.04 -11.31
CA TYR A 360 19.50 11.74 -10.87
C TYR A 360 18.09 11.54 -11.41
N LEU A 361 17.77 10.34 -11.86
CA LEU A 361 16.38 9.95 -12.07
C LEU A 361 15.69 9.85 -10.72
N PHE A 362 14.53 10.50 -10.58
CA PHE A 362 13.79 10.48 -9.33
C PHE A 362 13.23 9.08 -9.04
N THR A 363 13.22 8.69 -7.75
CA THR A 363 12.74 7.37 -7.31
C THR A 363 12.11 7.50 -5.92
N CYS A 364 11.33 6.50 -5.50
CA CYS A 364 10.70 6.48 -4.17
C CYS A 364 11.72 6.54 -3.01
N ASN A 365 12.92 5.98 -3.20
CA ASN A 365 13.99 6.07 -2.21
C ASN A 365 14.50 7.51 -2.04
N PHE A 366 14.58 8.29 -3.13
CA PHE A 366 14.91 9.72 -3.03
C PHE A 366 13.77 10.52 -2.40
N LEU A 367 12.51 10.16 -2.67
CA LEU A 367 11.39 10.76 -1.96
C LEU A 367 11.53 10.57 -0.45
N LEU A 368 11.83 9.36 0.02
CA LEU A 368 12.09 9.08 1.45
C LEU A 368 13.20 9.93 2.04
N GLU A 369 14.32 10.12 1.31
CA GLU A 369 15.41 11.00 1.75
C GLU A 369 15.00 12.48 1.82
N LEU A 370 14.05 12.91 0.98
CA LEU A 370 13.55 14.28 0.92
C LEU A 370 12.37 14.56 1.84
N LEU A 371 11.62 13.53 2.29
CA LEU A 371 10.46 13.72 3.17
C LEU A 371 10.77 14.58 4.42
N PRO A 372 11.91 14.42 5.13
CA PRO A 372 12.25 15.29 6.26
C PRO A 372 12.48 16.77 5.90
N ARG A 373 12.69 17.08 4.62
CA ARG A 373 12.81 18.46 4.11
C ARG A 373 11.48 19.03 3.63
N ILE A 374 10.57 18.15 3.18
CA ILE A 374 9.26 18.52 2.62
C ILE A 374 8.22 18.64 3.73
N LEU A 375 8.19 17.66 4.64
CA LEU A 375 7.22 17.57 5.72
C LEU A 375 7.76 18.20 7.00
N PRO A 376 6.88 18.69 7.89
CA PRO A 376 7.27 19.17 9.21
C PRO A 376 7.98 18.07 10.03
N PRO A 377 8.96 18.44 10.89
CA PRO A 377 9.73 17.46 11.66
C PRO A 377 8.86 16.64 12.62
N GLU A 378 7.69 17.15 13.03
CA GLU A 378 6.75 16.46 13.92
C GLU A 378 6.13 15.22 13.26
N TRP A 379 6.15 15.12 11.94
CA TRP A 379 5.61 13.98 11.19
C TRP A 379 6.52 12.76 11.25
N GLN A 380 7.81 12.95 11.53
CA GLN A 380 8.74 11.86 11.59
C GLN A 380 8.50 11.03 12.86
N HIS A 381 7.99 9.80 12.71
CA HIS A 381 7.66 8.84 13.79
C HIS A 381 6.35 9.09 14.57
N ALA A 382 5.52 10.04 14.14
CA ALA A 382 4.22 10.22 14.78
C ALA A 382 3.23 9.13 14.33
N ASN A 383 2.61 8.45 15.30
CA ASN A 383 1.58 7.46 15.02
C ASN A 383 0.31 8.10 14.42
N GLN A 384 -0.07 9.27 14.93
CA GLN A 384 -1.27 10.01 14.56
C GLN A 384 -1.07 11.50 14.78
N LEU A 385 -1.51 12.33 13.82
CA LEU A 385 -1.45 13.79 13.89
C LEU A 385 -2.73 14.43 13.35
N SER A 386 -2.98 15.68 13.73
CA SER A 386 -4.02 16.51 13.09
C SER A 386 -3.45 17.11 11.80
N TRP A 387 -4.13 16.89 10.68
CA TRP A 387 -3.77 17.44 9.38
C TRP A 387 -4.75 18.54 8.98
N SER A 388 -4.23 19.75 8.86
CA SER A 388 -4.97 20.97 8.50
C SER A 388 -4.33 21.57 7.23
N PRO A 389 -4.85 21.25 6.03
CA PRO A 389 -4.23 21.62 4.75
C PRO A 389 -4.07 23.13 4.53
N GLU A 390 -4.83 23.95 5.25
CA GLU A 390 -4.81 25.42 5.15
C GLU A 390 -3.73 26.07 6.01
N GLN A 391 -3.08 25.32 6.92
CA GLN A 391 -2.03 25.86 7.78
C GLN A 391 -0.69 25.93 7.04
N GLN A 392 0.02 27.05 7.20
CA GLN A 392 1.36 27.22 6.60
C GLN A 392 2.33 26.14 7.11
N GLY A 393 3.01 25.48 6.16
CA GLY A 393 4.00 24.44 6.42
C GLY A 393 3.45 23.01 6.40
N GLN A 394 2.13 22.81 6.42
CA GLN A 394 1.53 21.48 6.22
C GLN A 394 1.31 21.20 4.72
N PRO A 395 1.34 19.92 4.30
CA PRO A 395 1.05 19.56 2.92
C PRO A 395 -0.40 19.89 2.56
N SER A 396 -0.61 20.45 1.37
CA SER A 396 -1.95 20.74 0.86
C SER A 396 -2.69 19.47 0.43
N VAL A 397 -3.98 19.61 0.12
CA VAL A 397 -4.80 18.50 -0.39
C VAL A 397 -4.28 18.05 -1.76
N GLU A 398 -3.92 19.00 -2.63
CA GLU A 398 -3.35 18.72 -3.95
C GLU A 398 -2.04 17.96 -3.86
N TRP A 399 -1.16 18.38 -2.93
CA TRP A 399 0.10 17.68 -2.70
C TRP A 399 -0.13 16.23 -2.25
N MET A 400 -1.11 15.99 -1.38
CA MET A 400 -1.45 14.64 -0.90
C MET A 400 -1.99 13.76 -2.04
N MET A 401 -2.80 14.32 -2.94
CA MET A 401 -3.26 13.60 -4.14
C MET A 401 -2.09 13.25 -5.05
N SER A 402 -1.19 14.20 -5.33
CA SER A 402 0.02 13.94 -6.13
C SER A 402 0.95 12.91 -5.48
N LEU A 403 1.05 12.88 -4.15
CA LEU A 403 1.82 11.87 -3.42
C LEU A 403 1.24 10.47 -3.69
N TRP A 404 -0.07 10.29 -3.50
CA TRP A 404 -0.69 8.98 -3.69
C TRP A 404 -0.75 8.56 -5.16
N GLU A 405 -0.87 9.50 -6.09
CA GLU A 405 -0.71 9.24 -7.52
C GLU A 405 0.72 8.76 -7.85
N PHE A 406 1.75 9.40 -7.28
CA PHE A 406 3.13 8.96 -7.43
C PHE A 406 3.36 7.56 -6.82
N LEU A 407 2.88 7.33 -5.59
CA LEU A 407 3.05 6.03 -4.93
C LEU A 407 2.38 4.91 -5.73
N ARG A 408 1.21 5.16 -6.32
CA ARG A 408 0.50 4.18 -7.16
C ARG A 408 1.31 3.74 -8.38
N HIS A 409 2.02 4.65 -9.03
CA HIS A 409 2.68 4.40 -10.33
C HIS A 409 4.16 4.05 -10.21
N SER A 410 4.86 4.67 -9.28
CA SER A 410 6.33 4.61 -9.20
C SER A 410 6.85 3.78 -8.01
N CYS A 411 5.99 3.42 -7.05
CA CYS A 411 6.37 2.63 -5.87
C CYS A 411 5.82 1.20 -5.97
N GLU A 412 6.69 0.20 -5.94
CA GLU A 412 6.26 -1.21 -5.84
C GLU A 412 5.99 -1.62 -4.38
N ASP A 413 6.83 -1.14 -3.46
CA ASP A 413 6.77 -1.47 -2.04
C ASP A 413 6.49 -0.23 -1.19
N ILE A 414 5.23 -0.05 -0.78
CA ILE A 414 4.82 1.08 0.07
C ILE A 414 5.25 0.91 1.53
N SER A 415 5.69 -0.28 1.94
CA SER A 415 6.12 -0.55 3.32
C SER A 415 7.34 0.28 3.74
N ILE A 416 8.12 0.79 2.78
CA ILE A 416 9.23 1.70 3.03
C ILE A 416 8.76 3.01 3.69
N PHE A 417 7.50 3.40 3.47
CA PHE A 417 6.84 4.54 4.09
C PHE A 417 6.09 4.18 5.39
N ALA A 418 6.22 2.95 5.90
CA ALA A 418 5.49 2.49 7.09
C ALA A 418 5.73 3.33 8.35
N LYS A 419 6.84 4.10 8.41
CA LYS A 419 7.18 5.02 9.50
C LYS A 419 6.60 6.42 9.38
N TRP A 420 5.93 6.73 8.26
CA TRP A 420 5.43 8.05 7.95
C TRP A 420 3.90 8.11 8.06
N PRO A 421 3.35 9.17 8.68
CA PRO A 421 1.92 9.44 8.69
C PRO A 421 1.49 10.02 7.36
N ILE A 422 1.12 9.14 6.43
CA ILE A 422 0.71 9.50 5.05
C ILE A 422 -0.74 9.09 4.72
N LEU A 423 -1.47 8.48 5.66
CA LEU A 423 -2.86 8.06 5.47
C LEU A 423 -3.84 9.05 6.07
N PRO A 424 -4.45 9.94 5.27
CA PRO A 424 -5.43 10.91 5.76
C PRO A 424 -6.78 10.25 6.05
N LEU A 425 -7.38 10.67 7.15
CA LEU A 425 -8.67 10.19 7.66
C LEU A 425 -9.78 11.22 7.44
N VAL A 426 -11.03 10.76 7.54
CA VAL A 426 -12.23 11.61 7.43
C VAL A 426 -12.31 12.66 8.55
N ASP A 427 -11.78 12.38 9.74
CA ASP A 427 -11.83 13.28 10.90
C ASP A 427 -10.74 14.39 10.89
N GLY A 428 -10.05 14.56 9.77
CA GLY A 428 -8.97 15.55 9.62
C GLY A 428 -7.67 15.13 10.32
N LYS A 429 -7.51 13.86 10.69
CA LYS A 429 -6.24 13.32 11.19
C LYS A 429 -5.50 12.57 10.11
N ILE A 430 -4.21 12.35 10.32
CA ILE A 430 -3.35 11.54 9.47
C ILE A 430 -2.62 10.50 10.31
N VAL A 431 -2.59 9.26 9.82
CA VAL A 431 -2.08 8.10 10.56
C VAL A 431 -0.90 7.47 9.84
N GLN A 432 0.01 6.93 10.65
CA GLN A 432 1.15 6.14 10.19
C GLN A 432 0.70 4.86 9.49
N LEU A 433 1.24 4.62 8.28
CA LEU A 433 0.90 3.45 7.47
C LEU A 433 1.09 2.11 8.20
N GLY A 434 2.19 1.95 8.96
CA GLY A 434 2.46 0.72 9.71
C GLY A 434 1.50 0.44 10.88
N ASN A 435 0.80 1.46 11.39
CA ASN A 435 -0.15 1.35 12.51
C ASN A 435 -1.61 1.47 12.05
N ALA A 436 -1.87 1.39 10.75
CA ALA A 436 -3.19 1.65 10.17
C ALA A 436 -4.15 0.44 10.17
N SER A 437 -3.84 -0.62 10.93
CA SER A 437 -4.64 -1.85 10.96
C SER A 437 -6.09 -1.65 11.43
N ASN A 438 -6.35 -0.58 12.17
CA ASN A 438 -7.68 -0.15 12.62
C ASN A 438 -8.35 0.87 11.68
N VAL A 439 -7.73 1.19 10.53
CA VAL A 439 -8.30 2.06 9.50
C VAL A 439 -9.10 1.21 8.52
N ILE A 440 -10.32 1.65 8.21
CA ILE A 440 -11.26 0.98 7.31
C ILE A 440 -11.56 1.90 6.13
N ARG A 441 -11.66 1.37 4.92
CA ARG A 441 -12.15 2.12 3.77
C ARG A 441 -13.62 2.49 3.93
N ASP A 442 -14.01 3.67 3.46
CA ASP A 442 -15.41 4.05 3.43
C ASP A 442 -16.16 3.20 2.39
N GLY A 443 -17.14 2.43 2.87
CA GLY A 443 -17.99 1.55 2.07
C GLY A 443 -19.40 2.06 1.88
N GLY A 444 -19.70 3.31 2.26
CA GLY A 444 -21.07 3.81 2.36
C GLY A 444 -21.78 3.25 3.59
N TRP A 445 -21.15 3.43 4.76
CA TRP A 445 -21.64 2.91 6.03
C TRP A 445 -22.93 3.60 6.48
N SER A 446 -23.81 2.87 7.19
CA SER A 446 -24.96 3.49 7.87
C SER A 446 -24.49 4.30 9.08
N GLU A 447 -25.26 5.32 9.49
CA GLU A 447 -24.93 6.19 10.65
C GLU A 447 -24.65 5.38 11.92
N ASN A 448 -25.42 4.31 12.16
CA ASN A 448 -25.22 3.41 13.29
C ASN A 448 -23.89 2.66 13.19
N MET A 449 -23.56 2.10 12.02
CA MET A 449 -22.28 1.40 11.83
C MET A 449 -21.09 2.36 11.95
N TYR A 450 -21.21 3.55 11.36
CA TYR A 450 -20.18 4.58 11.42
C TYR A 450 -19.91 5.00 12.88
N SER A 451 -20.95 5.36 13.61
CA SER A 451 -20.88 5.70 15.05
C SER A 451 -20.28 4.56 15.89
N LEU A 452 -20.70 3.32 15.64
CA LEU A 452 -20.18 2.15 16.34
C LEU A 452 -18.67 1.97 16.13
N LEU A 453 -18.23 1.94 14.88
CA LEU A 453 -16.82 1.71 14.55
C LEU A 453 -15.93 2.83 15.11
N GLN A 454 -16.39 4.09 15.12
CA GLN A 454 -15.68 5.18 15.81
C GLN A 454 -15.56 4.93 17.32
N LYS A 455 -16.64 4.50 17.98
CA LYS A 455 -16.62 4.18 19.42
C LYS A 455 -15.72 3.00 19.75
N LEU A 456 -15.59 2.04 18.84
CA LEU A 456 -14.69 0.90 18.93
C LEU A 456 -13.22 1.26 18.67
N GLY A 457 -12.91 2.51 18.28
CA GLY A 457 -11.55 2.97 18.01
C GLY A 457 -11.05 2.72 16.59
N CYS A 458 -11.95 2.39 15.65
CA CYS A 458 -11.64 2.30 14.23
C CYS A 458 -11.73 3.68 13.56
N PHE A 459 -10.88 3.91 12.55
CA PHE A 459 -10.85 5.14 11.79
C PHE A 459 -11.25 4.91 10.33
N PHE A 460 -11.71 5.95 9.64
CA PHE A 460 -12.14 5.87 8.24
C PHE A 460 -11.20 6.62 7.32
N LEU A 461 -10.77 5.94 6.25
CA LEU A 461 -9.93 6.52 5.21
C LEU A 461 -10.72 7.56 4.40
N ARG A 462 -10.10 8.72 4.11
CA ARG A 462 -10.69 9.74 3.24
C ARG A 462 -10.88 9.18 1.82
N SER A 463 -12.11 9.23 1.31
CA SER A 463 -12.47 8.68 -0.01
C SER A 463 -12.30 9.68 -1.17
N ASP A 464 -12.21 10.97 -0.87
CA ASP A 464 -12.07 12.05 -1.86
C ASP A 464 -10.66 12.16 -2.49
N LEU A 465 -9.63 11.60 -1.84
CA LEU A 465 -8.23 11.73 -2.26
C LEU A 465 -7.70 10.59 -3.14
N GLN A 466 -8.57 9.69 -3.63
CA GLN A 466 -8.22 8.56 -4.51
C GLN A 466 -7.00 7.74 -4.03
N ILE A 467 -7.01 7.38 -2.74
CA ILE A 467 -5.91 6.67 -2.08
C ILE A 467 -5.91 5.21 -2.52
N GLU A 468 -5.19 4.91 -3.60
CA GLU A 468 -5.13 3.57 -4.20
C GLU A 468 -3.67 3.11 -4.36
N HIS A 469 -3.38 1.90 -3.87
CA HIS A 469 -2.11 1.22 -4.11
C HIS A 469 -2.31 -0.31 -4.03
N PRO A 470 -1.62 -1.14 -4.84
CA PRO A 470 -1.80 -2.60 -4.83
C PRO A 470 -1.60 -3.25 -3.46
N GLN A 471 -0.65 -2.75 -2.67
CA GLN A 471 -0.36 -3.25 -1.32
C GLN A 471 -1.18 -2.58 -0.21
N LEU A 472 -2.05 -1.60 -0.52
CA LEU A 472 -2.78 -0.85 0.51
C LEU A 472 -3.69 -1.75 1.36
N ALA A 473 -4.24 -2.82 0.77
CA ALA A 473 -5.07 -3.79 1.48
C ALA A 473 -4.34 -4.57 2.59
N SER A 474 -3.00 -4.51 2.64
CA SER A 474 -2.22 -5.11 3.74
C SER A 474 -2.11 -4.20 4.96
N PHE A 475 -2.36 -2.89 4.80
CA PHE A 475 -2.28 -1.91 5.89
C PHE A 475 -3.66 -1.40 6.31
N VAL A 476 -4.56 -1.18 5.35
CA VAL A 476 -5.91 -0.65 5.57
C VAL A 476 -6.93 -1.76 5.30
N GLN A 477 -7.92 -1.87 6.18
CA GLN A 477 -8.98 -2.87 6.06
C GLN A 477 -10.01 -2.48 5.00
N GLU A 478 -10.40 -3.45 4.16
CA GLU A 478 -11.50 -3.29 3.22
C GLU A 478 -12.85 -3.24 3.94
N SER A 479 -13.88 -2.69 3.28
CA SER A 479 -15.26 -2.63 3.78
C SER A 479 -16.00 -3.98 3.74
N THR A 480 -15.31 -5.04 4.17
CA THR A 480 -15.80 -6.42 4.26
C THR A 480 -15.97 -6.83 5.72
N ALA A 481 -16.74 -7.90 5.98
CA ALA A 481 -16.84 -8.45 7.34
C ALA A 481 -15.47 -8.84 7.91
N ALA A 482 -14.59 -9.44 7.11
CA ALA A 482 -13.23 -9.78 7.53
C ALA A 482 -12.43 -8.52 7.90
N GLY A 483 -12.50 -7.48 7.07
CA GLY A 483 -11.81 -6.21 7.33
C GLY A 483 -12.28 -5.53 8.63
N VAL A 484 -13.58 -5.48 8.86
CA VAL A 484 -14.15 -4.94 10.11
C VAL A 484 -13.70 -5.76 11.33
N LEU A 485 -13.74 -7.09 11.25
CA LEU A 485 -13.29 -7.96 12.34
C LEU A 485 -11.80 -7.77 12.65
N ASN A 486 -10.97 -7.64 11.62
CA ASN A 486 -9.53 -7.38 11.77
C ASN A 486 -9.26 -6.00 12.37
N ALA A 487 -10.01 -4.97 11.97
CA ALA A 487 -9.90 -3.63 12.53
C ALA A 487 -10.22 -3.64 14.03
N VAL A 488 -11.35 -4.23 14.42
CA VAL A 488 -11.76 -4.34 15.83
C VAL A 488 -10.75 -5.16 16.64
N GLN A 489 -10.25 -6.26 16.07
CA GLN A 489 -9.23 -7.08 16.73
C GLN A 489 -7.89 -6.35 16.87
N SER A 490 -7.56 -5.43 15.97
CA SER A 490 -6.32 -4.65 16.08
C SER A 490 -6.35 -3.60 17.19
N VAL A 491 -7.55 -3.15 17.58
CA VAL A 491 -7.73 -2.25 18.74
C VAL A 491 -7.70 -3.02 20.06
N ALA A 492 -8.23 -4.24 20.08
CA ALA A 492 -8.22 -5.10 21.27
C ALA A 492 -6.87 -5.81 21.43
N SER A 493 -6.19 -5.67 22.57
CA SER A 493 -4.93 -6.38 22.82
C SER A 493 -5.15 -7.89 22.98
N ASN A 494 -6.27 -8.30 23.59
CA ASN A 494 -6.73 -9.68 23.72
C ASN A 494 -8.24 -9.82 23.47
N PHE A 495 -8.72 -11.06 23.24
CA PHE A 495 -10.15 -11.35 23.06
C PHE A 495 -11.04 -10.97 24.26
N GLN A 496 -10.47 -10.83 25.45
CA GLN A 496 -11.18 -10.41 26.66
C GLN A 496 -11.54 -8.92 26.63
N ASP A 497 -10.66 -8.10 26.05
CA ASP A 497 -10.80 -6.65 25.96
C ASP A 497 -11.91 -6.25 24.98
N ILE A 498 -12.26 -7.14 24.04
CA ILE A 498 -13.34 -6.90 23.06
C ILE A 498 -14.65 -6.57 23.77
N LYS A 499 -14.96 -7.18 24.91
CA LYS A 499 -16.20 -6.86 25.65
C LYS A 499 -16.20 -5.43 26.18
N GLU A 500 -15.04 -4.91 26.59
CA GLU A 500 -14.90 -3.56 27.14
C GLU A 500 -15.10 -2.49 26.07
N LEU A 501 -14.74 -2.78 24.81
CA LEU A 501 -14.94 -1.86 23.69
C LEU A 501 -16.44 -1.56 23.42
N PHE A 502 -17.34 -2.50 23.73
CA PHE A 502 -18.78 -2.37 23.45
C PHE A 502 -19.57 -1.70 24.59
N VAL A 503 -18.93 -1.22 25.67
CA VAL A 503 -19.63 -0.61 26.82
C VAL A 503 -20.44 0.63 26.43
N ASN A 504 -19.98 1.38 25.42
CA ASN A 504 -20.66 2.59 24.93
C ASN A 504 -21.50 2.35 23.65
N ALA A 505 -21.60 1.10 23.21
CA ALA A 505 -22.40 0.73 22.05
C ALA A 505 -23.89 0.64 22.41
N SER A 506 -24.73 1.25 21.59
CA SER A 506 -26.18 1.13 21.70
C SER A 506 -26.66 -0.18 21.07
N LEU A 507 -27.84 -0.62 21.49
CA LEU A 507 -28.46 -1.83 20.96
C LEU A 507 -28.66 -1.76 19.43
N ALA A 508 -29.13 -0.62 18.90
CA ALA A 508 -29.29 -0.41 17.46
C ALA A 508 -27.97 -0.53 16.67
N GLU A 509 -26.88 0.02 17.21
CA GLU A 509 -25.54 -0.09 16.63
C GLU A 509 -25.06 -1.55 16.57
N THR A 510 -25.22 -2.31 17.67
CA THR A 510 -24.81 -3.71 17.72
C THR A 510 -25.63 -4.63 16.81
N HIS A 511 -26.93 -4.37 16.67
CA HIS A 511 -27.78 -5.08 15.71
C HIS A 511 -27.34 -4.82 14.26
N GLU A 512 -26.97 -3.58 13.94
CA GLU A 512 -26.46 -3.24 12.61
C GLU A 512 -25.15 -4.00 12.30
N LEU A 513 -24.23 -4.07 13.28
CA LEU A 513 -23.00 -4.86 13.16
C LEU A 513 -23.28 -6.34 12.94
N ARG A 514 -24.20 -6.91 13.72
CA ARG A 514 -24.61 -8.31 13.58
C ARG A 514 -25.22 -8.59 12.21
N SER A 515 -26.16 -7.75 11.78
CA SER A 515 -26.79 -7.84 10.45
C SER A 515 -25.75 -7.77 9.33
N PHE A 516 -24.74 -6.90 9.46
CA PHE A 516 -23.66 -6.78 8.50
C PHE A 516 -22.73 -8.01 8.45
N ILE A 517 -22.28 -8.52 9.59
CA ILE A 517 -21.39 -9.69 9.67
C ILE A 517 -22.09 -10.95 9.16
N PHE A 518 -23.39 -11.12 9.44
CA PHE A 518 -24.16 -12.31 9.09
C PHE A 518 -24.79 -12.28 7.69
N GLN A 519 -24.32 -11.41 6.79
CA GLN A 519 -24.71 -11.47 5.38
C GLN A 519 -24.11 -12.72 4.71
N SER A 520 -24.94 -13.49 4.02
CA SER A 520 -24.54 -14.79 3.44
C SER A 520 -23.36 -14.70 2.46
N LYS A 521 -23.16 -13.55 1.80
CA LYS A 521 -22.04 -13.31 0.86
C LYS A 521 -20.66 -13.42 1.52
N TRP A 522 -20.54 -13.20 2.83
CA TRP A 522 -19.25 -13.26 3.53
C TRP A 522 -18.83 -14.69 3.87
N PHE A 523 -19.79 -15.61 3.94
CA PHE A 523 -19.53 -17.02 4.22
C PHE A 523 -19.37 -17.86 2.95
N SER A 524 -19.63 -17.27 1.77
CA SER A 524 -19.32 -17.89 0.48
C SER A 524 -17.89 -17.54 0.03
N GLY A 525 -17.10 -18.55 -0.36
CA GLY A 525 -15.81 -18.33 -1.06
C GLY A 525 -14.60 -18.00 -0.16
N ASN A 526 -14.49 -18.59 1.04
CA ASN A 526 -13.34 -18.45 1.97
C ASN A 526 -12.99 -17.00 2.38
N GLN A 527 -13.93 -16.06 2.34
CA GLN A 527 -13.70 -14.67 2.76
C GLN A 527 -13.56 -14.53 4.30
N ILE A 528 -14.15 -15.46 5.07
CA ILE A 528 -14.02 -15.54 6.53
C ILE A 528 -13.17 -16.78 6.89
N THR A 529 -12.11 -16.58 7.66
CA THR A 529 -11.18 -17.63 8.13
C THR A 529 -11.56 -18.13 9.52
N SER A 530 -10.91 -19.18 10.01
CA SER A 530 -11.10 -19.69 11.37
C SER A 530 -10.81 -18.64 12.45
N SER A 531 -9.79 -17.79 12.27
CA SER A 531 -9.48 -16.69 13.19
C SER A 531 -10.61 -15.66 13.25
N HIS A 532 -11.21 -15.31 12.11
CA HIS A 532 -12.37 -14.42 12.08
C HIS A 532 -13.58 -15.03 12.80
N LEU A 533 -13.79 -16.35 12.68
CA LEU A 533 -14.86 -17.04 13.43
C LEU A 533 -14.61 -16.96 14.95
N GLU A 534 -13.37 -17.09 15.41
CA GLU A 534 -13.03 -16.92 16.83
C GLU A 534 -13.30 -15.50 17.33
N ILE A 535 -13.01 -14.46 16.53
CA ILE A 535 -13.36 -13.07 16.87
C ILE A 535 -14.88 -12.96 17.05
N VAL A 536 -15.68 -13.44 16.10
CA VAL A 536 -17.15 -13.38 16.17
C VAL A 536 -17.70 -14.13 17.38
N ARG A 537 -17.08 -15.26 17.78
CA ARG A 537 -17.49 -15.99 19.00
C ARG A 537 -17.34 -15.15 20.27
N ASN A 538 -16.41 -14.20 20.30
CA ASN A 538 -16.15 -13.34 21.46
C ASN A 538 -16.91 -12.01 21.42
N LEU A 539 -17.52 -11.63 20.29
CA LEU A 539 -18.30 -10.39 20.17
C LEU A 539 -19.60 -10.44 21.00
N PRO A 540 -19.89 -9.42 21.84
CA PRO A 540 -21.14 -9.31 22.58
C PRO A 540 -22.24 -8.72 21.70
N ILE A 541 -22.65 -9.45 20.66
CA ILE A 541 -23.66 -9.00 19.68
C ILE A 541 -24.94 -9.85 19.69
N PHE A 542 -24.96 -10.97 20.43
CA PHE A 542 -26.09 -11.91 20.41
C PHE A 542 -27.04 -11.65 21.58
N GLU A 543 -28.33 -11.55 21.31
CA GLU A 543 -29.32 -11.29 22.37
C GLU A 543 -29.74 -12.58 23.09
N SER A 544 -29.69 -12.59 24.43
CA SER A 544 -30.19 -13.71 25.24
C SER A 544 -31.72 -13.72 25.38
N TYR A 545 -32.34 -14.91 25.37
CA TYR A 545 -33.80 -15.04 25.54
C TYR A 545 -34.31 -14.47 26.87
N LYS A 546 -33.64 -14.79 27.99
CA LYS A 546 -34.11 -14.45 29.34
C LYS A 546 -33.84 -12.99 29.73
N SER A 547 -32.59 -12.53 29.60
CA SER A 547 -32.19 -11.20 30.09
C SER A 547 -32.38 -10.08 29.06
N ARG A 548 -32.56 -10.41 27.77
CA ARG A 548 -32.47 -9.45 26.65
C ARG A 548 -31.09 -8.76 26.54
N GLU A 549 -30.10 -9.21 27.30
CA GLU A 549 -28.75 -8.65 27.26
C GLU A 549 -27.95 -9.23 26.10
N LEU A 550 -27.01 -8.43 25.60
CA LEU A 550 -26.07 -8.81 24.56
C LEU A 550 -24.94 -9.65 25.16
N VAL A 551 -24.80 -10.87 24.65
CA VAL A 551 -23.84 -11.87 25.10
C VAL A 551 -22.94 -12.32 23.95
N ASN A 552 -21.79 -12.87 24.32
CA ASN A 552 -20.89 -13.57 23.41
C ASN A 552 -21.29 -15.06 23.30
N LEU A 553 -20.69 -15.78 22.35
CA LEU A 553 -20.91 -17.21 22.15
C LEU A 553 -20.00 -18.09 23.03
N THR A 554 -18.96 -17.50 23.61
CA THR A 554 -17.99 -18.18 24.48
C THR A 554 -18.35 -18.08 25.96
N ASN A 555 -18.23 -19.20 26.68
CA ASN A 555 -18.32 -19.32 28.14
C ASN A 555 -19.51 -18.59 28.80
N PRO A 556 -20.69 -19.23 28.96
CA PRO A 556 -21.02 -20.64 28.66
C PRO A 556 -21.41 -20.87 27.19
N ARG A 557 -21.25 -22.13 26.73
CA ARG A 557 -21.68 -22.55 25.37
C ARG A 557 -23.15 -22.19 25.15
N LYS A 558 -23.41 -21.46 24.07
CA LYS A 558 -24.75 -21.03 23.68
C LYS A 558 -25.44 -22.04 22.76
N TRP A 559 -26.77 -22.03 22.76
CA TRP A 559 -27.65 -22.92 22.00
C TRP A 559 -28.76 -22.15 21.31
N LEU A 560 -29.32 -22.71 20.24
CA LEU A 560 -30.51 -22.18 19.59
C LEU A 560 -31.78 -22.68 20.30
N LYS A 561 -32.86 -21.90 20.25
CA LYS A 561 -34.18 -22.27 20.80
C LYS A 561 -34.69 -23.56 20.14
N PRO A 562 -35.02 -24.62 20.90
CA PRO A 562 -35.67 -25.81 20.37
C PRO A 562 -37.07 -25.50 19.80
N GLU A 563 -37.39 -26.11 18.67
CA GLU A 563 -38.69 -25.97 18.03
C GLU A 563 -39.84 -26.37 18.99
N GLY A 564 -40.80 -25.47 19.20
CA GLY A 564 -42.00 -25.72 20.02
C GLY A 564 -41.82 -25.68 21.54
N VAL A 565 -40.73 -25.12 22.06
CA VAL A 565 -40.54 -24.81 23.50
C VAL A 565 -40.94 -23.36 23.79
N HIS A 566 -41.66 -23.11 24.89
CA HIS A 566 -42.09 -21.78 25.31
C HIS A 566 -40.89 -20.92 25.77
N GLU A 567 -40.92 -19.61 25.51
CA GLU A 567 -39.75 -18.73 25.74
C GLU A 567 -39.37 -18.57 27.21
N ASP A 568 -40.34 -18.66 28.12
CA ASP A 568 -40.13 -18.53 29.57
C ASP A 568 -39.28 -19.65 30.18
N LEU A 569 -39.14 -20.76 29.46
CA LEU A 569 -38.37 -21.94 29.90
C LEU A 569 -36.90 -21.84 29.52
N LEU A 570 -36.55 -20.86 28.67
CA LEU A 570 -35.20 -20.68 28.16
C LEU A 570 -34.37 -19.87 29.16
N ASN A 571 -33.16 -20.36 29.44
CA ASN A 571 -32.19 -19.68 30.29
C ASN A 571 -31.20 -18.83 29.45
N GLU A 572 -30.21 -18.22 30.11
CA GLU A 572 -29.22 -17.34 29.47
C GLU A 572 -28.31 -18.03 28.44
N ARG A 573 -28.35 -19.37 28.35
CA ARG A 573 -27.58 -20.14 27.36
C ARG A 573 -28.26 -20.13 25.97
N PHE A 574 -29.50 -19.68 25.87
CA PHE A 574 -30.21 -19.61 24.59
C PHE A 574 -30.14 -18.21 23.99
N ILE A 575 -29.77 -18.13 22.70
CA ILE A 575 -29.67 -16.89 21.94
C ILE A 575 -30.81 -16.75 20.94
N ARG A 576 -31.30 -15.52 20.74
CA ARG A 576 -32.26 -15.20 19.67
C ARG A 576 -31.55 -15.10 18.34
N THR A 577 -32.22 -15.50 17.26
CA THR A 577 -31.77 -15.25 15.87
C THR A 577 -32.70 -14.26 15.20
N GLU A 578 -32.15 -13.33 14.42
CA GLU A 578 -32.91 -12.29 13.70
C GLU A 578 -33.45 -12.78 12.36
N SER A 579 -32.80 -13.79 11.77
CA SER A 579 -33.23 -14.35 10.49
C SER A 579 -32.96 -15.84 10.37
N ALA A 580 -33.70 -16.51 9.49
CA ALA A 580 -33.46 -17.91 9.14
C ALA A 580 -32.05 -18.11 8.52
N ARG A 581 -31.54 -17.11 7.79
CA ARG A 581 -30.20 -17.15 7.19
C ARG A 581 -29.11 -17.13 8.25
N GLU A 582 -29.26 -16.26 9.25
CA GLU A 582 -28.38 -16.22 10.40
C GLU A 582 -28.39 -17.56 11.15
N LYS A 583 -29.58 -18.12 11.41
CA LYS A 583 -29.73 -19.45 12.03
C LYS A 583 -28.91 -20.51 11.28
N SER A 584 -28.99 -20.54 9.95
CA SER A 584 -28.20 -21.46 9.14
C SER A 584 -26.69 -21.24 9.29
N ILE A 585 -26.21 -19.99 9.29
CA ILE A 585 -24.79 -19.66 9.46
C ILE A 585 -24.27 -20.10 10.84
N LEU A 586 -25.05 -19.85 11.91
CA LEU A 586 -24.69 -20.26 13.27
C LEU A 586 -24.57 -21.78 13.42
N ILE A 587 -25.45 -22.53 12.74
CA ILE A 587 -25.39 -24.00 12.72
C ILE A 587 -24.18 -24.48 11.91
N SER A 588 -23.98 -23.95 10.70
CA SER A 588 -22.98 -24.50 9.77
C SER A 588 -21.54 -24.05 10.04
N TYR A 589 -21.32 -22.84 10.59
CA TYR A 589 -19.98 -22.28 10.80
C TYR A 589 -19.58 -22.14 12.27
N PHE A 590 -20.54 -22.03 13.19
CA PHE A 590 -20.26 -21.79 14.61
C PHE A 590 -20.54 -23.00 15.52
N ASP A 591 -20.99 -24.13 14.97
CA ASP A 591 -21.36 -25.35 15.71
C ASP A 591 -22.38 -25.10 16.84
N ILE A 592 -23.23 -24.09 16.67
CA ILE A 592 -24.34 -23.81 17.59
C ILE A 592 -25.49 -24.72 17.18
N ARG A 593 -25.75 -25.72 18.01
CA ARG A 593 -26.80 -26.71 17.77
C ARG A 593 -28.13 -26.21 18.32
N GLU A 594 -29.20 -26.67 17.69
CA GLU A 594 -30.54 -26.63 18.24
C GLU A 594 -30.79 -27.97 18.93
N PRO A 595 -30.87 -28.01 20.27
CA PRO A 595 -31.09 -29.26 20.99
C PRO A 595 -32.49 -29.79 20.70
N GLN A 596 -32.63 -31.12 20.64
CA GLN A 596 -33.95 -31.74 20.56
C GLN A 596 -34.71 -31.52 21.87
N LYS A 597 -36.05 -31.54 21.82
CA LYS A 597 -36.89 -31.36 23.02
C LYS A 597 -36.48 -32.31 24.16
N ALA A 598 -36.19 -33.58 23.84
CA ALA A 598 -35.76 -34.57 24.82
C ALA A 598 -34.44 -34.21 25.51
N GLU A 599 -33.46 -33.72 24.75
CA GLU A 599 -32.15 -33.30 25.24
C GLU A 599 -32.25 -32.04 26.11
N PHE A 600 -33.09 -31.09 25.70
CA PHE A 600 -33.38 -29.88 26.46
C PHE A 600 -33.96 -30.18 27.86
N TYR A 601 -34.95 -31.08 27.93
CA TYR A 601 -35.58 -31.44 29.21
C TYR A 601 -34.65 -32.25 30.11
N LYS A 602 -33.76 -33.07 29.54
CA LYS A 602 -32.73 -33.81 30.30
C LYS A 602 -31.77 -32.86 31.03
N ASP A 603 -31.34 -31.80 30.36
CA ASP A 603 -30.36 -30.85 30.90
C ASP A 603 -30.96 -29.78 31.85
N GLN A 604 -32.29 -29.72 31.98
CA GLN A 604 -33.00 -28.76 32.83
C GLN A 604 -34.09 -29.44 33.70
N PRO A 605 -33.72 -30.30 34.67
CA PRO A 605 -34.67 -31.05 35.50
C PRO A 605 -35.64 -30.15 36.30
N ALA A 606 -35.22 -28.94 36.67
CA ALA A 606 -36.09 -27.96 37.33
C ALA A 606 -37.29 -27.55 36.46
N VAL A 607 -37.10 -27.46 35.13
CA VAL A 607 -38.14 -27.11 34.15
C VAL A 607 -39.14 -28.27 34.01
N VAL A 608 -38.66 -29.52 34.03
CA VAL A 608 -39.50 -30.72 33.99
C VAL A 608 -40.47 -30.75 35.17
N SER A 609 -40.03 -30.35 36.37
CA SER A 609 -40.89 -30.28 37.56
C SER A 609 -42.06 -29.29 37.43
N SER A 610 -41.90 -28.24 36.62
CA SER A 610 -42.92 -27.21 36.40
C SER A 610 -43.95 -27.62 35.33
N ILE A 611 -43.61 -28.61 34.49
CA ILE A 611 -44.35 -28.98 33.27
C ILE A 611 -44.76 -30.47 33.30
N ILE A 612 -44.72 -31.13 34.46
CA ILE A 612 -45.06 -32.57 34.63
C ILE A 612 -46.37 -32.96 33.93
N HIS A 613 -47.36 -32.05 33.90
CA HIS A 613 -48.64 -32.28 33.26
C HIS A 613 -48.56 -32.29 31.72
N ASP A 614 -47.76 -31.42 31.08
CA ASP A 614 -47.60 -31.42 29.62
C ASP A 614 -46.64 -32.52 29.15
N VAL A 615 -45.73 -32.98 30.02
CA VAL A 615 -44.88 -34.16 29.77
C VAL A 615 -45.73 -35.41 29.54
N LYS A 616 -46.92 -35.52 30.17
CA LYS A 616 -47.88 -36.62 29.92
C LYS A 616 -48.24 -36.76 28.44
N LEU A 617 -48.48 -35.64 27.75
CA LEU A 617 -48.83 -35.61 26.32
C LEU A 617 -47.62 -35.91 25.40
N LEU A 618 -46.40 -35.65 25.88
CA LEU A 618 -45.17 -35.93 25.14
C LEU A 618 -44.78 -37.42 25.20
N ILE A 619 -45.08 -38.11 26.30
CA ILE A 619 -44.79 -39.55 26.48
C ILE A 619 -45.63 -40.44 25.55
N GLU A 620 -46.87 -40.06 25.26
CA GLU A 620 -47.74 -40.84 24.36
C GLU A 620 -47.18 -40.96 22.94
N ASN A 621 -46.25 -40.08 22.55
CA ASN A 621 -45.69 -40.00 21.21
C ASN A 621 -44.26 -40.56 21.07
N ASP A 622 -43.47 -40.68 22.15
CA ASP A 622 -42.05 -41.08 22.05
C ASP A 622 -41.52 -41.84 23.30
N ASN A 623 -41.21 -43.13 23.11
CA ASN A 623 -40.67 -44.00 24.17
C ASN A 623 -39.24 -43.61 24.60
N SER A 624 -38.47 -42.89 23.78
CA SER A 624 -37.11 -42.47 24.14
C SER A 624 -37.10 -41.43 25.27
N ILE A 625 -38.11 -40.56 25.31
CA ILE A 625 -38.31 -39.55 26.35
C ILE A 625 -38.58 -40.22 27.70
N ARG A 626 -39.35 -41.31 27.70
CA ARG A 626 -39.66 -42.08 28.92
C ARG A 626 -38.42 -42.68 29.56
N VAL A 627 -37.54 -43.28 28.75
CA VAL A 627 -36.26 -43.84 29.23
C VAL A 627 -35.34 -42.72 29.74
N ALA A 628 -35.19 -41.64 28.97
CA ALA A 628 -34.33 -40.52 29.36
C ALA A 628 -34.78 -39.84 30.67
N LEU A 629 -36.10 -39.71 30.90
CA LEU A 629 -36.64 -39.15 32.14
C LEU A 629 -36.54 -40.13 33.31
N SER A 630 -36.66 -41.44 33.09
CA SER A 630 -36.48 -42.44 34.16
C SER A 630 -35.08 -42.42 34.77
N GLU A 631 -34.07 -42.06 33.98
CA GLU A 631 -32.67 -41.93 34.40
C GLU A 631 -32.29 -40.52 34.84
N ALA A 632 -33.17 -39.52 34.67
CA ALA A 632 -32.88 -38.14 35.03
C ALA A 632 -33.27 -37.84 36.49
N PRO A 633 -32.40 -37.18 37.29
CA PRO A 633 -32.75 -36.77 38.65
C PRO A 633 -33.63 -35.50 38.63
N PHE A 634 -34.93 -35.67 38.41
CA PHE A 634 -35.90 -34.57 38.35
C PHE A 634 -37.00 -34.65 39.41
N VAL A 635 -36.96 -35.63 40.33
CA VAL A 635 -37.93 -35.74 41.42
C VAL A 635 -37.26 -35.30 42.70
N LEU A 636 -37.85 -34.32 43.39
CA LEU A 636 -37.33 -33.85 44.67
C LEU A 636 -37.73 -34.85 45.77
N ALA A 637 -36.76 -35.48 46.44
CA ALA A 637 -37.01 -36.28 47.63
C ALA A 637 -37.29 -35.39 48.84
N ALA A 638 -37.90 -35.92 49.89
CA ALA A 638 -38.34 -35.12 51.04
C ALA A 638 -37.17 -34.47 51.83
N ASN A 639 -35.96 -35.00 51.72
CA ASN A 639 -34.72 -34.41 52.23
C ASN A 639 -34.17 -33.22 51.40
N GLY A 640 -34.82 -32.86 50.29
CA GLY A 640 -34.44 -31.74 49.42
C GLY A 640 -33.48 -32.07 48.29
N GLU A 641 -33.07 -33.33 48.14
CA GLU A 641 -32.20 -33.78 47.04
C GLU A 641 -32.99 -34.11 45.76
N TRP A 642 -32.39 -33.85 44.61
CA TRP A 642 -32.96 -34.23 43.31
C TRP A 642 -32.53 -35.65 42.94
N VAL A 643 -33.50 -36.54 42.82
CA VAL A 643 -33.29 -37.98 42.69
C VAL A 643 -34.03 -38.52 41.46
N GLN A 644 -33.48 -39.60 40.88
CA GLN A 644 -34.11 -40.34 39.79
C GLN A 644 -35.41 -41.00 40.28
N PRO A 645 -36.50 -41.02 39.48
CA PRO A 645 -37.72 -41.73 39.84
C PRO A 645 -37.47 -43.21 40.21
N SER A 646 -36.54 -43.88 39.53
CA SER A 646 -36.18 -45.29 39.76
C SER A 646 -35.54 -45.60 41.11
N ARG A 647 -35.03 -44.57 41.81
CA ARG A 647 -34.45 -44.70 43.16
C ARG A 647 -35.45 -44.43 44.28
N LEU A 648 -36.64 -43.95 43.96
CA LEU A 648 -37.69 -43.62 44.93
C LEU A 648 -38.76 -44.71 44.97
N TYR A 649 -39.43 -44.83 46.11
CA TYR A 649 -40.50 -45.81 46.33
C TYR A 649 -41.88 -45.16 46.19
N ASP A 650 -42.86 -45.93 45.72
CA ASP A 650 -44.25 -45.48 45.61
C ASP A 650 -44.88 -45.32 47.00
N PRO A 651 -45.27 -44.09 47.44
CA PRO A 651 -45.82 -43.85 48.78
C PRO A 651 -47.13 -44.59 49.05
N ARG A 652 -47.83 -45.06 48.00
CA ARG A 652 -49.08 -45.83 48.13
C ARG A 652 -48.83 -47.24 48.67
N VAL A 653 -47.60 -47.74 48.63
CA VAL A 653 -47.21 -49.03 49.24
C VAL A 653 -46.96 -48.82 50.73
N THR A 654 -48.03 -48.93 51.52
CA THR A 654 -48.05 -48.58 52.95
C THR A 654 -47.01 -49.31 53.78
N GLU A 655 -46.66 -50.55 53.43
CA GLU A 655 -45.67 -51.34 54.18
C GLU A 655 -44.23 -50.88 53.92
N LEU A 656 -43.85 -50.58 52.67
CA LEU A 656 -42.53 -50.00 52.36
C LEU A 656 -42.40 -48.59 52.97
N HIS A 657 -43.48 -47.83 52.97
CA HIS A 657 -43.55 -46.50 53.59
C HIS A 657 -43.40 -46.50 55.12
N LYS A 658 -43.65 -47.64 55.80
CA LYS A 658 -43.37 -47.81 57.23
C LYS A 658 -41.94 -48.24 57.52
N LEU A 659 -41.28 -48.94 56.59
CA LEU A 659 -39.99 -49.60 56.83
C LEU A 659 -38.80 -48.76 56.36
N LEU A 660 -38.99 -47.92 55.35
CA LEU A 660 -37.96 -47.07 54.78
C LEU A 660 -38.00 -45.66 55.39
N HIS A 661 -36.85 -45.00 55.42
CA HIS A 661 -36.76 -43.62 55.91
C HIS A 661 -37.57 -42.67 55.00
N LYS A 662 -38.62 -42.05 55.58
CA LYS A 662 -39.62 -41.25 54.85
C LYS A 662 -39.00 -40.09 54.07
N GLU A 663 -37.95 -39.47 54.62
CA GLU A 663 -37.36 -38.27 54.00
C GLU A 663 -36.41 -38.60 52.84
N THR A 664 -35.85 -39.81 52.81
CA THR A 664 -34.75 -40.14 51.89
C THR A 664 -35.23 -40.91 50.67
N PHE A 665 -36.18 -41.83 50.86
CA PHE A 665 -36.55 -42.82 49.85
C PHE A 665 -37.90 -42.54 49.17
N PHE A 666 -38.57 -41.44 49.54
CA PHE A 666 -39.86 -41.05 48.97
C PHE A 666 -39.83 -39.66 48.34
N PRO A 667 -40.67 -39.40 47.32
CA PRO A 667 -40.87 -38.05 46.79
C PRO A 667 -41.34 -37.08 47.86
N SER A 668 -40.92 -35.81 47.75
CA SER A 668 -41.39 -34.70 48.60
C SER A 668 -42.88 -34.44 48.41
N GLU A 669 -43.52 -33.78 49.40
CA GLU A 669 -44.97 -33.48 49.41
C GLU A 669 -45.49 -32.81 48.14
N LYS A 670 -44.63 -32.08 47.41
CA LYS A 670 -44.96 -31.43 46.13
C LYS A 670 -45.32 -32.41 45.01
N PHE A 671 -44.92 -33.68 45.12
CA PHE A 671 -45.10 -34.72 44.11
C PHE A 671 -46.10 -35.81 44.53
N VAL A 672 -46.84 -35.59 45.64
CA VAL A 672 -47.71 -36.61 46.26
C VAL A 672 -49.15 -36.63 45.69
N SER A 673 -49.48 -35.78 44.71
CA SER A 673 -50.80 -35.83 44.07
C SER A 673 -50.99 -37.14 43.29
N SER A 674 -52.20 -37.71 43.32
CA SER A 674 -52.49 -39.04 42.74
C SER A 674 -52.08 -39.13 41.26
N ASP A 675 -52.34 -38.08 40.47
CA ASP A 675 -52.01 -38.03 39.05
C ASP A 675 -50.49 -37.99 38.81
N VAL A 676 -49.74 -37.31 39.69
CA VAL A 676 -48.28 -37.19 39.59
C VAL A 676 -47.60 -38.47 40.05
N ILE A 677 -48.07 -39.12 41.13
CA ILE A 677 -47.51 -40.42 41.56
C ILE A 677 -47.76 -41.50 40.50
N GLU A 678 -48.92 -41.49 39.83
CA GLU A 678 -49.18 -42.42 38.72
C GLU A 678 -48.22 -42.18 37.54
N LEU A 679 -47.95 -40.90 37.23
CA LEU A 679 -46.98 -40.53 36.21
C LEU A 679 -45.54 -40.91 36.59
N LEU A 680 -45.13 -40.66 37.84
CA LEU A 680 -43.81 -41.05 38.37
C LEU A 680 -43.65 -42.57 38.42
N ALA A 681 -44.72 -43.31 38.69
CA ALA A 681 -44.70 -44.77 38.61
C ALA A 681 -44.45 -45.25 37.17
N SER A 682 -44.95 -44.55 36.15
CA SER A 682 -44.62 -44.85 34.75
C SER A 682 -43.13 -44.63 34.42
N PHE A 683 -42.44 -43.79 35.21
CA PHE A 683 -40.99 -43.53 35.11
C PHE A 683 -40.12 -44.42 36.01
N GLY A 684 -40.70 -45.34 36.79
CA GLY A 684 -39.94 -46.40 37.48
C GLY A 684 -39.94 -46.37 39.01
N LEU A 685 -40.88 -45.69 39.68
CA LEU A 685 -41.00 -45.80 41.15
C LEU A 685 -41.05 -47.27 41.60
N LYS A 686 -40.24 -47.63 42.59
CA LYS A 686 -40.17 -48.99 43.14
C LYS A 686 -41.45 -49.32 43.90
N ARG A 687 -42.04 -50.49 43.59
CA ARG A 687 -43.25 -51.03 44.25
C ARG A 687 -43.04 -52.40 44.89
N ASN A 688 -41.99 -53.12 44.46
CA ASN A 688 -41.71 -54.50 44.86
C ASN A 688 -40.53 -54.57 45.85
N LEU A 689 -40.45 -55.67 46.60
CA LEU A 689 -39.29 -56.00 47.43
C LEU A 689 -38.21 -56.66 46.56
N GLY A 690 -36.96 -56.26 46.74
CA GLY A 690 -35.78 -56.89 46.15
C GLY A 690 -34.59 -56.77 47.10
N PHE A 691 -33.43 -57.30 46.71
CA PHE A 691 -32.20 -57.19 47.51
C PHE A 691 -31.78 -55.73 47.71
N SER A 692 -31.96 -54.86 46.71
CA SER A 692 -31.70 -53.41 46.90
C SER A 692 -32.60 -52.79 47.97
N THR A 693 -33.85 -53.22 48.06
CA THR A 693 -34.78 -52.74 49.09
C THR A 693 -34.37 -53.19 50.49
N PHE A 694 -33.79 -54.40 50.64
CA PHE A 694 -33.21 -54.85 51.91
C PHE A 694 -32.00 -54.02 52.33
N LEU A 695 -31.13 -53.64 51.38
CA LEU A 695 -30.03 -52.72 51.64
C LEU A 695 -30.53 -51.32 52.01
N ASP A 696 -31.56 -50.82 51.36
CA ASP A 696 -32.16 -49.50 51.66
C ASP A 696 -32.90 -49.51 53.01
N MET A 697 -33.49 -50.64 53.42
CA MET A 697 -34.00 -50.84 54.78
C MET A 697 -32.86 -50.84 55.81
N ALA A 698 -31.74 -51.51 55.53
CA ALA A 698 -30.56 -51.52 56.39
C ALA A 698 -29.98 -50.11 56.57
N ARG A 699 -29.88 -49.34 55.48
CA ARG A 699 -29.46 -47.94 55.49
C ARG A 699 -30.46 -47.06 56.24
N SER A 700 -31.76 -47.32 56.09
CA SER A 700 -32.81 -46.64 56.86
C SER A 700 -32.66 -46.86 58.36
N VAL A 701 -32.36 -48.09 58.80
CA VAL A 701 -32.07 -48.39 60.21
C VAL A 701 -30.86 -47.58 60.71
N SER A 702 -29.79 -47.55 59.93
CA SER A 702 -28.58 -46.77 60.27
C SER A 702 -28.87 -45.27 60.35
N LEU A 703 -29.67 -44.72 59.44
CA LEU A 703 -30.07 -43.30 59.45
C LEU A 703 -30.96 -42.95 60.66
N VAL A 704 -31.92 -43.80 61.00
CA VAL A 704 -32.79 -43.61 62.19
C VAL A 704 -31.97 -43.70 63.49
N HIS A 705 -31.00 -44.62 63.56
CA HIS A 705 -30.09 -44.71 64.70
C HIS A 705 -29.22 -43.45 64.84
N ASN A 706 -28.63 -42.98 63.74
CA ASN A 706 -27.77 -41.79 63.74
C ASN A 706 -28.52 -40.47 64.01
N SER A 707 -29.82 -40.41 63.75
CA SER A 707 -30.65 -39.23 64.04
C SER A 707 -31.11 -39.13 65.51
N GLY A 708 -30.75 -40.12 66.35
CA GLY A 708 -31.07 -40.12 67.78
C GLY A 708 -32.50 -40.50 68.13
N HIS A 709 -33.30 -40.94 67.15
CA HIS A 709 -34.63 -41.50 67.39
C HIS A 709 -34.52 -42.96 67.88
N GLY A 710 -35.06 -43.25 69.07
CA GLY A 710 -34.94 -44.55 69.75
C GLY A 710 -35.58 -45.77 69.05
N ASP A 711 -36.05 -45.62 67.81
CA ASP A 711 -36.73 -46.66 67.03
C ASP A 711 -35.79 -47.50 66.16
N GLY A 712 -34.50 -47.16 66.05
CA GLY A 712 -33.53 -47.89 65.23
C GLY A 712 -33.44 -49.39 65.55
N PHE A 713 -33.46 -49.73 66.84
CA PHE A 713 -33.46 -51.13 67.30
C PHE A 713 -34.70 -51.91 66.83
N ALA A 714 -35.89 -51.30 66.89
CA ALA A 714 -37.14 -51.93 66.47
C ALA A 714 -37.20 -52.14 64.95
N HIS A 715 -36.68 -51.19 64.16
CA HIS A 715 -36.57 -51.33 62.70
C HIS A 715 -35.55 -52.41 62.32
N GLY A 716 -34.41 -52.48 63.02
CA GLY A 716 -33.41 -53.54 62.84
C GLY A 716 -33.97 -54.93 63.18
N GLN A 717 -34.78 -55.05 64.24
CA GLN A 717 -35.47 -56.31 64.56
C GLN A 717 -36.45 -56.73 63.47
N LYS A 718 -37.23 -55.80 62.93
CA LYS A 718 -38.14 -56.10 61.81
C LYS A 718 -37.38 -56.54 60.56
N LEU A 719 -36.28 -55.87 60.24
CA LEU A 719 -35.41 -56.26 59.12
C LEU A 719 -34.84 -57.68 59.30
N LEU A 720 -34.40 -58.01 60.50
CA LEU A 720 -33.92 -59.36 60.84
C LEU A 720 -35.04 -60.42 60.66
N THR A 721 -36.26 -60.13 61.13
CA THR A 721 -37.42 -61.01 60.93
C THR A 721 -37.72 -61.24 59.45
N TYR A 722 -37.63 -60.19 58.62
CA TYR A 722 -37.82 -60.29 57.18
C TYR A 722 -36.72 -61.09 56.47
N LEU A 723 -35.45 -60.96 56.91
CA LEU A 723 -34.35 -61.76 56.38
C LEU A 723 -34.48 -63.25 56.75
N ASN A 724 -34.85 -63.55 57.99
CA ASN A 724 -35.11 -64.94 58.42
C ASN A 724 -36.29 -65.56 57.65
N PHE A 725 -37.30 -64.77 57.32
CA PHE A 725 -38.40 -65.23 56.48
C PHE A 725 -37.99 -65.44 55.03
N LEU A 726 -37.10 -64.60 54.50
CA LEU A 726 -36.51 -64.79 53.18
C LEU A 726 -35.70 -66.09 53.13
N GLU A 727 -34.87 -66.36 54.14
CA GLU A 727 -34.11 -67.62 54.29
C GLU A 727 -35.04 -68.85 54.37
N PHE A 728 -36.10 -68.77 55.18
CA PHE A 728 -37.11 -69.83 55.26
C PHE A 728 -37.84 -70.06 53.92
N LYS A 729 -38.04 -69.00 53.14
CA LYS A 729 -38.70 -69.09 51.83
C LYS A 729 -37.76 -69.68 50.78
N THR A 730 -36.47 -69.33 50.77
CA THR A 730 -35.48 -69.89 49.84
C THR A 730 -35.16 -71.35 50.16
N SER A 731 -35.05 -71.72 51.45
CA SER A 731 -34.78 -73.11 51.86
C SER A 731 -35.93 -74.08 51.49
N ASN A 732 -37.19 -73.63 51.59
CA ASN A 732 -38.36 -74.43 51.19
C ASN A 732 -38.56 -74.55 49.67
N VAL A 733 -37.87 -73.71 48.89
CA VAL A 733 -37.87 -73.80 47.42
C VAL A 733 -36.84 -74.84 46.95
N GLU A 734 -35.68 -74.92 47.62
CA GLU A 734 -34.66 -75.94 47.32
C GLU A 734 -35.12 -77.37 47.67
N ASP A 735 -35.90 -77.56 48.74
CA ASP A 735 -36.42 -78.89 49.15
C ASP A 735 -37.61 -79.42 48.31
N ARG A 736 -38.16 -78.63 47.37
CA ARG A 736 -39.21 -79.09 46.45
C ARG A 736 -38.69 -79.64 45.12
N GLU A 737 -37.41 -79.48 44.80
CA GLU A 737 -36.86 -79.90 43.50
C GLU A 737 -36.09 -81.23 43.52
N THR A 738 -35.96 -81.91 44.67
CA THR A 738 -35.13 -83.13 44.80
C THR A 738 -35.85 -84.40 45.29
N PHE A 739 -37.12 -84.64 44.95
CA PHE A 739 -37.72 -85.99 45.05
C PHE A 739 -38.75 -86.29 43.96
N HIS A 740 -38.28 -86.52 42.73
CA HIS A 740 -38.92 -87.44 41.78
C HIS A 740 -37.86 -88.18 40.96
N LYS A 741 -37.31 -89.25 41.53
CA LYS A 741 -36.86 -90.41 40.75
C LYS A 741 -37.38 -91.70 41.37
N GLU A 742 -38.25 -92.33 40.58
CA GLU A 742 -38.55 -93.76 40.45
C GLU A 742 -39.36 -94.50 41.54
N GLU A 743 -40.59 -94.80 41.11
CA GLU A 743 -41.31 -96.09 41.14
C GLU A 743 -41.92 -96.65 42.45
N ASN A 744 -43.25 -96.51 42.48
CA ASN A 744 -44.27 -97.55 42.70
C ASN A 744 -44.40 -98.28 44.06
N ARG A 745 -45.58 -97.99 44.64
CA ARG A 745 -46.59 -98.89 45.22
C ARG A 745 -46.60 -99.12 46.75
N GLU A 746 -47.65 -98.51 47.33
CA GLU A 746 -48.67 -99.12 48.22
C GLU A 746 -48.15 -99.80 49.49
N THR A 747 -48.48 -99.39 50.72
CA THR A 747 -49.83 -99.36 51.31
C THR A 747 -49.76 -98.96 52.80
N THR A 748 -50.91 -98.52 53.34
CA THR A 748 -51.38 -98.63 54.74
C THR A 748 -50.85 -97.69 55.84
N GLU A 749 -51.79 -96.83 56.26
CA GLU A 749 -52.16 -96.43 57.63
C GLU A 749 -51.33 -96.97 58.82
N ILE A 750 -50.96 -96.07 59.73
CA ILE A 750 -51.44 -96.00 61.13
C ILE A 750 -50.51 -95.07 61.93
N GLY A 751 -51.14 -94.09 62.61
CA GLY A 751 -50.95 -93.87 64.04
C GLY A 751 -49.67 -93.24 64.56
N GLU A 752 -49.85 -92.00 65.01
CA GLU A 752 -49.52 -91.55 66.37
C GLU A 752 -48.06 -91.46 66.84
N ASN A 753 -47.76 -90.21 67.23
CA ASN A 753 -47.04 -89.83 68.44
C ASN A 753 -45.57 -90.25 68.57
N LEU A 754 -44.69 -89.25 68.64
CA LEU A 754 -44.08 -88.87 69.92
C LEU A 754 -43.33 -87.54 69.74
N GLU A 755 -43.77 -86.58 70.53
CA GLU A 755 -43.11 -85.32 70.83
C GLU A 755 -41.71 -85.57 71.42
N ALA A 756 -40.78 -84.67 71.14
CA ALA A 756 -39.71 -84.35 72.07
C ALA A 756 -39.48 -82.83 72.04
N GLU A 757 -39.93 -82.20 73.12
CA GLU A 757 -39.74 -80.83 73.52
C GLU A 757 -38.25 -80.41 73.52
N ASN A 758 -37.94 -79.16 73.16
CA ASN A 758 -37.58 -78.17 74.18
C ASN A 758 -37.30 -76.75 73.64
N SER A 759 -38.10 -75.83 74.17
CA SER A 759 -37.75 -74.53 74.74
C SER A 759 -36.99 -73.45 73.92
N GLY A 760 -37.64 -72.28 73.77
CA GLY A 760 -36.95 -71.00 73.91
C GLY A 760 -37.42 -69.84 73.02
N GLU A 761 -38.40 -69.07 73.51
CA GLU A 761 -38.62 -67.64 73.25
C GLU A 761 -38.87 -67.12 71.80
N GLY A 762 -40.16 -66.86 71.50
CA GLY A 762 -40.59 -65.61 70.85
C GLY A 762 -40.40 -65.48 69.34
N CYS A 763 -41.03 -66.34 68.54
CA CYS A 763 -41.21 -66.05 67.11
C CYS A 763 -42.32 -64.98 66.94
N ASN A 764 -41.93 -63.72 66.73
CA ASN A 764 -42.87 -62.68 66.34
C ASN A 764 -43.44 -63.03 64.95
N GLN A 765 -44.73 -63.36 64.89
CA GLN A 765 -45.45 -63.66 63.65
C GLN A 765 -45.41 -62.45 62.71
N ILE A 766 -45.09 -62.68 61.43
CA ILE A 766 -45.15 -61.68 60.37
C ILE A 766 -46.63 -61.48 59.98
N ASP A 767 -47.08 -60.22 59.90
CA ASP A 767 -48.46 -59.87 59.50
C ASP A 767 -48.79 -60.39 58.07
N GLN A 768 -50.03 -60.86 57.86
CA GLN A 768 -50.51 -61.37 56.57
C GLN A 768 -50.34 -60.37 55.40
N SER A 769 -50.36 -59.05 55.65
CA SER A 769 -50.08 -58.02 54.63
C SER A 769 -48.63 -58.03 54.16
N SER A 770 -47.69 -58.30 55.05
CA SER A 770 -46.26 -58.34 54.74
C SER A 770 -45.88 -59.57 53.92
N ILE A 771 -46.60 -60.69 54.06
CA ILE A 771 -46.37 -61.92 53.28
C ILE A 771 -46.61 -61.68 51.78
N SER A 772 -47.55 -60.80 51.42
CA SER A 772 -47.88 -60.49 50.03
C SER A 772 -46.73 -59.83 49.26
N LEU A 773 -45.87 -59.06 49.96
CA LEU A 773 -44.71 -58.39 49.36
C LEU A 773 -43.61 -59.37 48.94
N PHE A 774 -43.47 -60.49 49.63
CA PHE A 774 -42.49 -61.52 49.28
C PHE A 774 -42.90 -62.33 48.05
N SER A 775 -44.18 -62.31 47.65
CA SER A 775 -44.69 -63.04 46.48
C SER A 775 -44.05 -62.55 45.17
N ASN A 776 -43.77 -61.26 45.08
CA ASN A 776 -43.19 -60.58 43.92
C ASN A 776 -41.75 -60.12 44.22
N PHE A 777 -40.94 -61.00 44.82
CA PHE A 777 -39.56 -60.68 45.16
C PHE A 777 -38.70 -60.57 43.90
N GLU A 778 -37.99 -59.45 43.74
CA GLU A 778 -37.11 -59.17 42.61
C GLU A 778 -35.65 -59.44 42.97
N TYR A 779 -35.00 -60.34 42.23
CA TYR A 779 -33.56 -60.58 42.30
C TYR A 779 -32.81 -59.50 41.50
N ASP A 780 -32.82 -58.28 42.02
CA ASP A 780 -32.34 -57.06 41.34
C ASP A 780 -30.82 -56.84 41.42
N ILE A 781 -30.14 -57.49 42.36
CA ILE A 781 -28.69 -57.46 42.55
C ILE A 781 -28.19 -58.90 42.77
N PRO A 782 -26.98 -59.29 42.31
CA PRO A 782 -26.39 -60.58 42.66
C PRO A 782 -26.31 -60.80 44.17
N GLU A 783 -26.62 -62.02 44.61
CA GLU A 783 -26.66 -62.36 46.04
C GLU A 783 -25.32 -62.14 46.75
N ASP A 784 -24.19 -62.42 46.07
CA ASP A 784 -22.84 -62.19 46.59
C ASP A 784 -22.59 -60.70 46.90
N GLU A 785 -23.08 -59.82 46.03
CA GLU A 785 -22.95 -58.36 46.17
C GLU A 785 -23.87 -57.86 47.29
N PHE A 786 -25.10 -58.38 47.36
CA PHE A 786 -26.04 -58.09 48.45
C PHE A 786 -25.42 -58.40 49.83
N TRP A 787 -24.93 -59.63 50.06
CA TRP A 787 -24.35 -59.99 51.35
C TRP A 787 -23.05 -59.24 51.65
N SER A 788 -22.26 -58.91 50.62
CA SER A 788 -21.05 -58.12 50.77
C SER A 788 -21.32 -56.68 51.22
N GLU A 789 -22.40 -56.04 50.74
CA GLU A 789 -22.82 -54.73 51.25
C GLU A 789 -23.51 -54.84 52.61
N MET A 790 -24.42 -55.81 52.77
CA MET A 790 -25.27 -55.95 53.95
C MET A 790 -24.47 -56.16 55.24
N LYS A 791 -23.32 -56.84 55.16
CA LYS A 791 -22.43 -57.07 56.32
C LYS A 791 -21.75 -55.80 56.84
N ASN A 792 -21.66 -54.75 56.02
CA ASN A 792 -20.96 -53.51 56.35
C ASN A 792 -21.90 -52.40 56.85
N ILE A 793 -23.22 -52.54 56.66
CA ILE A 793 -24.20 -51.53 57.06
C ILE A 793 -24.63 -51.76 58.51
N SER A 794 -24.68 -50.70 59.32
CA SER A 794 -25.08 -50.76 60.73
C SER A 794 -26.60 -50.90 60.88
N TRP A 795 -27.10 -52.14 60.71
CA TRP A 795 -28.53 -52.46 60.85
C TRP A 795 -28.82 -53.57 61.86
N CYS A 796 -27.83 -54.37 62.23
CA CYS A 796 -28.02 -55.55 63.06
C CYS A 796 -28.24 -55.12 64.53
N PRO A 797 -29.38 -55.49 65.15
CA PRO A 797 -29.61 -55.20 66.56
C PRO A 797 -28.57 -55.87 67.45
N VAL A 798 -27.92 -55.11 68.32
CA VAL A 798 -26.91 -55.63 69.25
C VAL A 798 -27.31 -55.43 70.70
N HIS A 799 -26.85 -56.33 71.57
CA HIS A 799 -27.01 -56.19 73.00
C HIS A 799 -25.98 -55.22 73.56
N VAL A 800 -26.45 -54.13 74.14
CA VAL A 800 -25.60 -53.07 74.69
C VAL A 800 -25.10 -53.39 76.11
N ALA A 801 -25.78 -54.30 76.79
CA ALA A 801 -25.43 -54.80 78.11
C ALA A 801 -25.38 -56.34 78.11
N PRO A 802 -24.57 -56.95 78.99
CA PRO A 802 -24.45 -58.40 79.05
C PRO A 802 -25.78 -59.04 79.49
N LEU A 803 -26.21 -60.06 78.75
CA LEU A 803 -27.41 -60.86 79.08
C LEU A 803 -27.24 -61.68 80.38
N LEU A 804 -26.00 -61.92 80.80
CA LEU A 804 -25.64 -62.66 82.01
C LEU A 804 -24.74 -61.79 82.91
N LYS A 805 -25.09 -61.65 84.20
CA LYS A 805 -24.32 -60.86 85.17
C LYS A 805 -22.92 -61.49 85.36
N GLY A 806 -21.86 -60.72 85.09
CA GLY A 806 -20.46 -61.08 85.38
C GLY A 806 -19.56 -61.31 84.16
N LEU A 807 -20.08 -61.26 82.93
CA LEU A 807 -19.26 -61.31 81.71
C LEU A 807 -18.56 -59.96 81.46
N SER A 808 -17.28 -60.01 81.06
CA SER A 808 -16.56 -58.84 80.55
C SER A 808 -17.18 -58.41 79.22
N TRP A 809 -17.96 -57.34 79.25
CA TRP A 809 -18.72 -56.80 78.11
C TRP A 809 -18.25 -55.38 77.80
N PHE A 810 -18.00 -55.08 76.53
CA PHE A 810 -17.80 -53.70 76.10
C PHE A 810 -19.17 -53.01 76.04
N ILE A 811 -19.42 -52.07 76.94
CA ILE A 811 -20.64 -51.27 76.94
C ILE A 811 -20.54 -50.31 75.74
N SER A 812 -21.35 -50.55 74.71
CA SER A 812 -21.55 -49.60 73.62
C SER A 812 -22.63 -48.59 74.02
N GLU A 813 -22.77 -47.48 73.30
CA GLU A 813 -24.02 -46.68 73.35
C GLU A 813 -24.94 -47.03 72.16
N ASP A 814 -24.39 -47.70 71.15
CA ASP A 814 -25.09 -48.05 69.92
C ASP A 814 -25.87 -49.37 70.08
N ASN A 815 -27.20 -49.31 69.95
CA ASN A 815 -28.09 -50.46 69.95
C ASN A 815 -28.09 -51.23 68.60
N VAL A 816 -27.38 -50.72 67.59
CA VAL A 816 -27.32 -51.29 66.24
C VAL A 816 -25.87 -51.23 65.72
N ALA A 817 -25.37 -52.30 65.11
CA ALA A 817 -24.01 -52.38 64.59
C ALA A 817 -23.94 -53.17 63.27
N PRO A 818 -22.87 -53.05 62.47
CA PRO A 818 -22.75 -53.76 61.20
C PRO A 818 -22.39 -55.23 61.41
N PRO A 819 -23.02 -56.18 60.69
CA PRO A 819 -22.82 -57.62 60.93
C PRO A 819 -21.36 -58.06 61.03
N VAL A 820 -20.44 -57.45 60.27
CA VAL A 820 -19.01 -57.77 60.24
C VAL A 820 -18.29 -57.60 61.59
N ILE A 821 -18.79 -56.71 62.47
CA ILE A 821 -18.24 -56.51 63.83
C ILE A 821 -19.14 -57.08 64.92
N THR A 822 -20.29 -57.66 64.55
CA THR A 822 -21.19 -58.33 65.49
C THR A 822 -20.90 -59.83 65.55
N ARG A 823 -21.22 -60.45 66.69
CA ARG A 823 -21.12 -61.91 66.85
C ARG A 823 -22.49 -62.51 67.14
N PRO A 824 -22.79 -63.72 66.65
CA PRO A 824 -24.01 -64.42 67.00
C PRO A 824 -24.12 -64.62 68.51
N LYS A 825 -25.35 -64.66 69.04
CA LYS A 825 -25.62 -64.92 70.47
C LYS A 825 -24.95 -66.21 70.99
N SER A 826 -24.79 -67.23 70.15
CA SER A 826 -24.10 -68.48 70.50
C SER A 826 -22.60 -68.30 70.80
N GLN A 827 -21.98 -67.24 70.27
CA GLN A 827 -20.56 -66.93 70.40
C GLN A 827 -20.28 -65.80 71.41
N MET A 828 -21.27 -65.44 72.22
CA MET A 828 -21.22 -64.33 73.20
C MET A 828 -20.10 -64.46 74.25
N TRP A 829 -19.54 -65.66 74.44
CA TRP A 829 -18.42 -65.97 75.34
C TRP A 829 -17.04 -65.60 74.78
N LEU A 830 -16.93 -65.54 73.45
CA LEU A 830 -15.73 -65.11 72.76
C LEU A 830 -15.77 -63.58 72.78
N VAL A 831 -15.09 -62.97 73.74
CA VAL A 831 -14.97 -61.52 73.84
C VAL A 831 -14.40 -61.00 72.51
N SER A 832 -15.05 -60.00 71.91
CA SER A 832 -14.56 -59.25 70.75
C SER A 832 -13.87 -57.99 71.21
#